data_AF-A0A671LX84-F1
#
_entry.id   AF-A0A671LX84-F1
#
_cell.length_a   1.000
_cell.length_b   1.000
_cell.length_c   1.000
_cell.angle_alpha   90.00
_cell.angle_beta   90.00
_cell.angle_gamma   90.00
#
_symmetry.space_group_name_H-M   'P 1'
#
loop_
_entity.id
_entity.type
_entity.pdbx_description
1 polymer ?
#
loop_
_entity_poly.entity_id
_entity_poly.type
_entity_poly.pdbx_seq_one_letter_code
_entity_poly.pdbx_strand_id
1 'polypeptide(L)'
;MLLVRRSAVGFGGVARWGLRCLCSGDAAGRYRDTVLLPRTDFPMRVNGPNLLEREIQIQQKCGFDQLYTWQREKKAKKEYCLHDGPPYANGDPHVGHALNKILKDIRNRFEVLRGRQVHYVPGWDCHGLPIELKALGDLGTNELSPLEIRQKAREFAERAISRQRAAFQRWGVMADWENCYYTFDGKYEAAQLKVFQEMHNKGLIYQDYKPVFWSPSSRTALAEAELEYNPEHVSRALYITFPLFFVCALESWARVSALIWTTQPWTIPANQAVCYMPKVQYSVVKRADNEQLLLVASERINSLASILKTNLESLATFTGSDLKGGVCQHPTIPSKQVPLLPANHVTMTKGTGLVHTAPAYGMEDYSVATHFNLPVECMVDEEGRFTELAVPELQKKSVMTEGNATVISMLQAAGSVVKEEDCVHSYPYDWRTKQPVVIRASKQWFINTASLKDKAKKMRVIPESARSSLLAMLDRRTYWCISRQRSWGVPIPVFYHKETGEPLLNKHSVTHIAKVFSEKGSDSWWTEPAETFLTPEVLQKSKAGAVSDYVRGEDVLDIWFDSGASWAAVLPESDPRADSYVEGKDQVGGWFQSSLLTSVAVRNKAPYKALVVHGFAVSERGEKMSKSVGNVIDPDVVINGGKDLSVSPPYGADVLRWWVAESNVFSEVQIGPNTLNAAKDSINKGDRVSQGSNGR
;
A
#
# COMPACT_ATOMS: atom_id res chain seq x y z
N MET A 1 -57.50 -45.27 -12.93
CA MET A 1 -56.85 -45.37 -14.26
C MET A 1 -56.10 -44.05 -14.48
N LEU A 2 -54.77 -44.01 -14.40
CA LEU A 2 -53.82 -44.25 -15.52
C LEU A 2 -54.18 -43.31 -16.72
N LEU A 3 -53.34 -42.48 -17.34
CA LEU A 3 -51.88 -42.40 -17.45
C LEU A 3 -51.51 -41.07 -18.17
N VAL A 4 -50.40 -40.44 -17.76
CA VAL A 4 -49.24 -40.00 -18.59
C VAL A 4 -49.29 -38.86 -19.65
N ARG A 5 -48.31 -37.94 -19.46
CA ARG A 5 -47.39 -37.16 -20.34
C ARG A 5 -47.87 -36.46 -21.63
N ARG A 6 -47.43 -35.21 -21.79
CA ARG A 6 -46.47 -34.68 -22.82
C ARG A 6 -46.27 -33.17 -22.57
N SER A 7 -45.03 -32.68 -22.38
CA SER A 7 -44.06 -32.19 -23.39
C SER A 7 -44.47 -30.89 -24.10
N ALA A 8 -43.64 -29.87 -23.89
CA ALA A 8 -43.67 -28.53 -24.49
C ALA A 8 -43.38 -28.54 -26.01
N VAL A 9 -43.91 -27.55 -26.73
CA VAL A 9 -43.25 -26.68 -27.75
C VAL A 9 -44.23 -25.53 -28.06
N GLY A 10 -43.73 -24.28 -28.11
CA GLY A 10 -44.53 -23.10 -28.45
C GLY A 10 -44.56 -22.77 -29.94
N PHE A 11 -45.38 -21.79 -30.33
CA PHE A 11 -45.15 -20.77 -31.37
C PHE A 11 -46.45 -19.98 -31.62
N GLY A 12 -46.32 -18.67 -31.87
CA GLY A 12 -47.21 -17.91 -32.78
C GLY A 12 -48.50 -17.35 -32.19
N GLY A 13 -48.66 -16.03 -32.27
CA GLY A 13 -49.81 -15.31 -31.75
C GLY A 13 -51.04 -15.22 -32.66
N VAL A 14 -52.05 -14.57 -32.07
CA VAL A 14 -53.23 -13.88 -32.62
C VAL A 14 -54.42 -14.77 -33.03
N ALA A 15 -55.48 -14.77 -32.19
CA ALA A 15 -56.80 -14.22 -32.51
C ALA A 15 -57.80 -14.41 -31.35
N ARG A 16 -58.43 -13.31 -30.91
CA ARG A 16 -59.70 -13.29 -30.16
C ARG A 16 -60.78 -13.87 -31.06
N TRP A 17 -61.60 -14.82 -30.60
CA TRP A 17 -63.07 -14.85 -30.84
C TRP A 17 -63.72 -15.69 -29.72
N GLY A 18 -64.75 -15.14 -29.10
CA GLY A 18 -65.34 -15.64 -27.87
C GLY A 18 -66.24 -16.85 -28.05
N LEU A 19 -66.26 -17.71 -27.02
CA LEU A 19 -67.42 -18.53 -26.69
C LEU A 19 -67.93 -18.08 -25.32
N ARG A 20 -69.09 -17.41 -25.31
CA ARG A 20 -69.94 -17.34 -24.13
C ARG A 20 -70.44 -18.76 -23.85
N CYS A 21 -69.86 -19.43 -22.86
CA CYS A 21 -70.48 -20.60 -22.27
C CYS A 21 -71.37 -20.14 -21.12
N LEU A 22 -72.67 -20.10 -21.39
CA LEU A 22 -73.72 -20.01 -20.38
C LEU A 22 -73.72 -21.32 -19.59
N CYS A 23 -73.04 -21.33 -18.45
CA CYS A 23 -73.27 -22.28 -17.36
C CYS A 23 -73.47 -21.46 -16.10
N SER A 24 -74.72 -21.03 -15.89
CA SER A 24 -75.24 -20.63 -14.59
C SER A 24 -75.26 -21.86 -13.69
N GLY A 25 -74.33 -21.88 -12.72
CA GLY A 25 -74.27 -22.86 -11.66
C GLY A 25 -73.50 -22.29 -10.47
N ASP A 26 -74.25 -21.80 -9.48
CA ASP A 26 -73.82 -21.23 -8.17
C ASP A 26 -73.05 -22.22 -7.25
N ALA A 27 -72.21 -23.09 -7.81
CA ALA A 27 -71.44 -24.09 -7.07
C ALA A 27 -69.92 -23.83 -7.10
N ALA A 28 -69.42 -22.88 -7.89
CA ALA A 28 -67.99 -22.62 -8.02
C ALA A 28 -67.37 -21.86 -6.82
N GLY A 29 -68.18 -21.32 -5.90
CA GLY A 29 -67.72 -20.55 -4.73
C GLY A 29 -67.72 -21.29 -3.39
N ARG A 30 -68.49 -22.39 -3.24
CA ARG A 30 -68.79 -22.97 -1.91
C ARG A 30 -67.61 -23.61 -1.20
N TYR A 31 -66.61 -24.10 -1.91
CA TYR A 31 -65.45 -24.74 -1.29
C TYR A 31 -64.34 -23.74 -0.94
N ARG A 32 -64.24 -22.60 -1.63
CA ARG A 32 -63.20 -21.59 -1.41
C ARG A 32 -63.23 -21.05 0.02
N ASP A 33 -64.42 -20.82 0.55
CA ASP A 33 -64.61 -20.25 1.89
C ASP A 33 -64.48 -21.29 3.02
N THR A 34 -64.49 -22.58 2.66
CA THR A 34 -64.25 -23.70 3.61
C THR A 34 -62.77 -24.08 3.72
N VAL A 35 -61.92 -23.59 2.82
CA VAL A 35 -60.47 -23.88 2.81
C VAL A 35 -59.74 -22.80 3.59
N LEU A 36 -58.96 -23.21 4.60
CA LEU A 36 -58.08 -22.33 5.37
C LEU A 36 -56.89 -21.89 4.50
N LEU A 37 -57.07 -20.83 3.73
CA LEU A 37 -56.00 -20.22 2.94
C LEU A 37 -55.10 -19.36 3.86
N PRO A 38 -53.77 -19.40 3.65
CA PRO A 38 -52.82 -18.46 4.25
C PRO A 38 -53.30 -17.00 4.12
N ARG A 39 -53.39 -16.28 5.24
CA ARG A 39 -53.67 -14.84 5.26
C ARG A 39 -52.49 -14.11 5.91
N THR A 40 -51.97 -13.11 5.22
CA THR A 40 -50.85 -12.32 5.73
C THR A 40 -50.83 -10.93 5.09
N ASP A 41 -50.51 -9.92 5.90
CA ASP A 41 -50.28 -8.55 5.44
C ASP A 41 -48.85 -8.35 4.92
N PHE A 42 -48.00 -9.38 5.00
CA PHE A 42 -46.64 -9.33 4.47
C PHE A 42 -46.70 -9.28 2.93
N PRO A 43 -46.17 -8.26 2.25
CA PRO A 43 -46.31 -8.14 0.80
C PRO A 43 -45.37 -9.11 0.06
N MET A 44 -45.84 -9.66 -1.07
CA MET A 44 -45.08 -10.66 -1.86
C MET A 44 -43.83 -10.12 -2.56
N ARG A 45 -43.87 -8.85 -3.01
CA ARG A 45 -42.79 -8.16 -3.72
C ARG A 45 -42.89 -6.68 -3.43
N VAL A 46 -41.79 -6.08 -3.00
CA VAL A 46 -41.64 -4.62 -2.94
C VAL A 46 -40.52 -4.26 -3.90
N ASN A 47 -40.78 -3.37 -4.86
CA ASN A 47 -39.84 -2.99 -5.89
C ASN A 47 -39.80 -1.47 -6.04
N GLY A 48 -38.73 -0.96 -6.62
CA GLY A 48 -38.63 0.45 -6.99
C GLY A 48 -38.62 1.37 -5.76
N PRO A 49 -39.19 2.58 -5.85
CA PRO A 49 -39.20 3.55 -4.76
C PRO A 49 -39.79 3.01 -3.44
N ASN A 50 -40.84 2.21 -3.51
CA ASN A 50 -41.49 1.62 -2.33
C ASN A 50 -40.55 0.70 -1.53
N LEU A 51 -39.57 0.07 -2.20
CA LEU A 51 -38.57 -0.76 -1.51
C LEU A 51 -37.66 0.10 -0.65
N LEU A 52 -37.19 1.22 -1.21
CA LEU A 52 -36.26 2.13 -0.54
C LEU A 52 -36.93 2.81 0.65
N GLU A 53 -38.15 3.30 0.48
CA GLU A 53 -38.94 3.87 1.58
C GLU A 53 -39.15 2.85 2.70
N ARG A 54 -39.48 1.60 2.34
CA ARG A 54 -39.68 0.54 3.32
C ARG A 54 -38.40 0.18 4.07
N GLU A 55 -37.26 0.08 3.39
CA GLU A 55 -35.96 -0.16 4.05
C GLU A 55 -35.66 0.94 5.08
N ILE A 56 -35.85 2.21 4.71
CA ILE A 56 -35.63 3.35 5.61
C ILE A 56 -36.58 3.29 6.81
N GLN A 57 -37.86 3.01 6.57
CA GLN A 57 -38.86 2.84 7.63
C GLN A 57 -38.50 1.70 8.59
N ILE A 58 -38.00 0.57 8.07
CA ILE A 58 -37.52 -0.56 8.88
C ILE A 58 -36.31 -0.13 9.72
N GLN A 59 -35.32 0.53 9.11
CA GLN A 59 -34.12 0.99 9.82
C GLN A 59 -34.48 1.93 10.99
N GLN A 60 -35.41 2.86 10.77
CA GLN A 60 -35.91 3.77 11.79
C GLN A 60 -36.72 3.04 12.87
N LYS A 61 -37.71 2.24 12.48
CA LYS A 61 -38.60 1.53 13.41
C LYS A 61 -37.84 0.50 14.27
N CYS A 62 -36.82 -0.13 13.72
CA CYS A 62 -35.99 -1.12 14.42
C CYS A 62 -34.79 -0.50 15.15
N GLY A 63 -34.61 0.83 15.13
CA GLY A 63 -33.54 1.51 15.87
C GLY A 63 -32.15 1.08 15.43
N PHE A 64 -31.86 1.08 14.13
CA PHE A 64 -30.54 0.66 13.62
C PHE A 64 -29.39 1.53 14.15
N ASP A 65 -29.66 2.81 14.40
CA ASP A 65 -28.78 3.78 15.04
C ASP A 65 -28.44 3.40 16.48
N GLN A 66 -29.42 2.86 17.21
CA GLN A 66 -29.30 2.46 18.62
C GLN A 66 -28.84 1.01 18.80
N LEU A 67 -28.76 0.23 17.73
CA LEU A 67 -28.49 -1.21 17.80
C LEU A 67 -27.15 -1.53 18.48
N TYR A 68 -26.13 -0.71 18.24
CA TYR A 68 -24.83 -0.89 18.89
C TYR A 68 -24.91 -0.62 20.40
N THR A 69 -25.52 0.48 20.81
CA THR A 69 -25.72 0.81 22.23
C THR A 69 -26.55 -0.26 22.94
N TRP A 70 -27.66 -0.68 22.32
CA TRP A 70 -28.52 -1.75 22.80
C TRP A 70 -27.76 -3.05 23.08
N GLN A 71 -26.87 -3.48 22.17
CA GLN A 71 -26.11 -4.71 22.42
C GLN A 71 -25.02 -4.51 23.49
N ARG A 72 -24.42 -3.31 23.62
CA ARG A 72 -23.46 -2.99 24.69
C ARG A 72 -24.12 -2.99 26.07
N GLU A 73 -25.39 -2.64 26.20
CA GLU A 73 -26.11 -2.66 27.49
C GLU A 73 -26.48 -4.07 27.97
N LYS A 74 -26.47 -5.08 27.08
CA LYS A 74 -26.79 -6.46 27.45
C LYS A 74 -25.69 -7.07 28.30
N LYS A 75 -26.06 -7.71 29.42
CA LYS A 75 -25.13 -8.52 30.20
C LYS A 75 -24.67 -9.75 29.39
N ALA A 76 -23.42 -9.73 28.91
CA ALA A 76 -22.78 -10.90 28.31
C ALA A 76 -21.58 -11.36 29.16
N LYS A 77 -21.31 -12.67 29.13
CA LYS A 77 -20.14 -13.25 29.84
C LYS A 77 -18.83 -13.05 29.09
N LYS A 78 -18.89 -12.77 27.78
CA LYS A 78 -17.73 -12.67 26.89
C LYS A 78 -17.94 -11.51 25.92
N GLU A 79 -16.87 -10.78 25.68
CA GLU A 79 -16.77 -9.78 24.63
C GLU A 79 -16.12 -10.39 23.37
N TYR A 80 -16.46 -9.85 22.21
CA TYR A 80 -15.79 -10.06 20.94
C TYR A 80 -15.34 -8.71 20.39
N CYS A 81 -14.04 -8.51 20.24
CA CYS A 81 -13.49 -7.26 19.71
C CYS A 81 -13.08 -7.45 18.24
N LEU A 82 -13.74 -6.71 17.34
CA LEU A 82 -13.32 -6.56 15.96
C LEU A 82 -12.72 -5.16 15.82
N HIS A 83 -11.42 -5.09 15.54
CA HIS A 83 -10.79 -3.80 15.29
C HIS A 83 -10.99 -3.40 13.84
N ASP A 84 -11.56 -2.22 13.63
CA ASP A 84 -11.81 -1.72 12.29
C ASP A 84 -10.52 -1.12 11.72
N GLY A 85 -10.05 -1.63 10.58
CA GLY A 85 -9.03 -0.93 9.80
C GLY A 85 -9.59 0.39 9.29
N PRO A 86 -8.89 1.51 9.54
CA PRO A 86 -9.43 2.82 9.22
C PRO A 86 -9.42 3.04 7.70
N PRO A 87 -10.59 3.14 7.02
CA PRO A 87 -10.63 3.59 5.63
C PRO A 87 -10.00 4.97 5.48
N TYR A 88 -9.39 5.17 4.33
CA TYR A 88 -8.71 6.41 4.02
C TYR A 88 -9.73 7.51 3.67
N ALA A 89 -9.64 8.67 4.33
CA ALA A 89 -10.61 9.76 4.25
C ALA A 89 -10.44 10.63 2.99
N ASN A 90 -10.40 10.02 1.79
CA ASN A 90 -10.04 10.74 0.56
C ASN A 90 -11.13 10.82 -0.53
N GLY A 91 -12.33 10.31 -0.30
CA GLY A 91 -13.36 10.29 -1.35
C GLY A 91 -14.54 9.41 -1.02
N ASP A 92 -15.38 9.19 -2.03
CA ASP A 92 -16.62 8.45 -1.86
C ASP A 92 -16.37 6.94 -1.72
N PRO A 93 -17.21 6.23 -0.96
CA PRO A 93 -17.14 4.77 -0.87
C PRO A 93 -17.30 4.09 -2.24
N HIS A 94 -16.83 2.86 -2.31
CA HIS A 94 -16.95 2.01 -3.49
C HIS A 94 -17.31 0.59 -3.05
N VAL A 95 -17.65 -0.30 -3.99
CA VAL A 95 -18.07 -1.68 -3.68
C VAL A 95 -17.07 -2.49 -2.87
N GLY A 96 -15.76 -2.22 -2.99
CA GLY A 96 -14.75 -2.78 -2.07
C GLY A 96 -14.95 -2.37 -0.60
N HIS A 97 -15.35 -1.13 -0.32
CA HIS A 97 -15.72 -0.69 1.04
C HIS A 97 -17.00 -1.40 1.51
N ALA A 98 -17.99 -1.55 0.62
CA ALA A 98 -19.23 -2.27 0.94
C ALA A 98 -18.94 -3.74 1.30
N LEU A 99 -18.16 -4.44 0.48
CA LEU A 99 -17.70 -5.81 0.75
C LEU A 99 -17.07 -5.92 2.14
N ASN A 100 -16.12 -5.03 2.45
CA ASN A 100 -15.41 -5.03 3.72
C ASN A 100 -16.32 -4.76 4.92
N LYS A 101 -17.08 -3.65 4.89
CA LYS A 101 -17.89 -3.21 6.04
C LYS A 101 -19.09 -4.14 6.29
N ILE A 102 -19.71 -4.66 5.25
CA ILE A 102 -20.81 -5.62 5.38
C ILE A 102 -20.29 -6.95 5.93
N LEU A 103 -19.12 -7.43 5.49
CA LEU A 103 -18.52 -8.65 6.03
C LEU A 103 -18.23 -8.52 7.54
N LYS A 104 -17.68 -7.38 7.96
CA LYS A 104 -17.47 -7.05 9.39
C LYS A 104 -18.79 -7.05 10.16
N ASP A 105 -19.82 -6.40 9.61
CA ASP A 105 -21.14 -6.31 10.24
C ASP A 105 -21.83 -7.69 10.37
N ILE A 106 -21.77 -8.54 9.34
CA ILE A 106 -22.26 -9.93 9.40
C ILE A 106 -21.58 -10.67 10.55
N ARG A 107 -20.24 -10.55 10.68
CA ARG A 107 -19.51 -11.21 11.76
C ARG A 107 -19.90 -10.66 13.14
N ASN A 108 -20.00 -9.35 13.29
CA ASN A 108 -20.39 -8.71 14.54
C ASN A 108 -21.80 -9.17 14.97
N ARG A 109 -22.78 -9.11 14.06
CA ARG A 109 -24.14 -9.58 14.33
C ARG A 109 -24.19 -11.06 14.69
N PHE A 110 -23.39 -11.89 14.03
CA PHE A 110 -23.28 -13.31 14.37
C PHE A 110 -22.78 -13.53 15.81
N GLU A 111 -21.78 -12.76 16.28
CA GLU A 111 -21.29 -12.89 17.67
C GLU A 111 -22.31 -12.37 18.70
N VAL A 112 -23.06 -11.32 18.37
CA VAL A 112 -24.20 -10.87 19.20
C VAL A 112 -25.26 -11.96 19.32
N LEU A 113 -25.61 -12.62 18.21
CA LEU A 113 -26.57 -13.73 18.21
C LEU A 113 -26.06 -14.96 19.01
N ARG A 114 -24.74 -15.11 19.14
CA ARG A 114 -24.11 -16.12 20.00
C ARG A 114 -24.05 -15.73 21.48
N GLY A 115 -24.64 -14.60 21.85
CA GLY A 115 -24.70 -14.11 23.23
C GLY A 115 -23.42 -13.44 23.72
N ARG A 116 -22.57 -12.93 22.81
CA ARG A 116 -21.42 -12.08 23.16
C ARG A 116 -21.78 -10.60 23.00
N GLN A 117 -21.13 -9.75 23.79
CA GLN A 117 -21.06 -8.32 23.47
C GLN A 117 -20.00 -8.10 22.39
N VAL A 118 -20.23 -7.15 21.49
CA VAL A 118 -19.26 -6.77 20.46
C VAL A 118 -18.69 -5.39 20.74
N HIS A 119 -17.37 -5.27 20.66
CA HIS A 119 -16.66 -4.00 20.61
C HIS A 119 -16.20 -3.74 19.17
N TYR A 120 -16.81 -2.75 18.52
CA TYR A 120 -16.53 -2.37 17.13
C TYR A 120 -16.66 -0.86 16.97
N VAL A 121 -15.50 -0.20 16.93
CA VAL A 121 -15.37 1.26 16.81
C VAL A 121 -14.82 1.58 15.43
N PRO A 122 -15.60 2.23 14.55
CA PRO A 122 -15.11 2.66 13.26
C PRO A 122 -14.04 3.75 13.40
N GLY A 123 -13.14 3.82 12.42
CA GLY A 123 -12.24 4.97 12.34
C GLY A 123 -11.84 5.34 10.93
N TRP A 124 -11.03 6.38 10.83
CA TRP A 124 -10.57 6.93 9.56
C TRP A 124 -9.10 7.31 9.62
N ASP A 125 -8.42 7.00 8.51
CA ASP A 125 -7.04 7.41 8.29
C ASP A 125 -7.07 8.72 7.52
N CYS A 126 -6.72 9.78 8.24
CA CYS A 126 -6.93 11.15 7.83
C CYS A 126 -5.67 11.84 7.32
N HIS A 127 -4.49 11.23 7.43
CA HIS A 127 -3.21 11.87 7.09
C HIS A 127 -2.64 11.43 5.75
N GLY A 128 -1.61 12.12 5.24
CA GLY A 128 -0.82 11.69 4.10
C GLY A 128 -1.13 12.33 2.76
N LEU A 129 -0.24 12.05 1.80
CA LEU A 129 -0.19 12.66 0.48
C LEU A 129 -1.50 12.58 -0.33
N PRO A 130 -2.26 11.48 -0.35
CA PRO A 130 -3.45 11.43 -1.19
C PRO A 130 -4.61 12.34 -0.73
N ILE A 131 -4.68 12.70 0.56
CA ILE A 131 -5.60 13.75 1.03
C ILE A 131 -5.05 15.12 0.65
N GLU A 132 -3.76 15.36 0.86
CA GLU A 132 -3.07 16.61 0.50
C GLU A 132 -3.29 16.94 -0.99
N LEU A 133 -2.99 16.01 -1.90
CA LEU A 133 -3.15 16.22 -3.35
C LEU A 133 -4.61 16.54 -3.76
N LYS A 134 -5.59 15.86 -3.15
CA LYS A 134 -7.00 16.10 -3.48
C LYS A 134 -7.55 17.39 -2.87
N ALA A 135 -7.05 17.76 -1.70
CA ALA A 135 -7.42 18.99 -1.02
C ALA A 135 -6.85 20.22 -1.73
N LEU A 136 -5.64 20.12 -2.26
CA LEU A 136 -4.95 21.20 -2.95
C LEU A 136 -5.35 21.30 -4.44
N GLY A 137 -5.61 20.18 -5.10
CA GLY A 137 -5.92 20.17 -6.53
C GLY A 137 -4.81 20.85 -7.34
N ASP A 138 -5.19 21.78 -8.20
CA ASP A 138 -4.26 22.51 -9.08
C ASP A 138 -3.44 23.60 -8.35
N LEU A 139 -3.80 23.98 -7.11
CA LEU A 139 -3.05 24.99 -6.33
C LEU A 139 -1.62 24.50 -5.99
N GLY A 140 -1.42 23.19 -5.87
CA GLY A 140 -0.14 22.61 -5.45
C GLY A 140 0.30 23.02 -4.04
N THR A 141 1.55 22.69 -3.68
CA THR A 141 2.13 22.96 -2.34
C THR A 141 3.06 24.17 -2.31
N ASN A 142 3.56 24.64 -3.46
CA ASN A 142 4.67 25.60 -3.52
C ASN A 142 4.32 27.03 -3.05
N GLU A 143 3.04 27.34 -2.92
CA GLU A 143 2.55 28.67 -2.55
C GLU A 143 1.90 28.72 -1.16
N LEU A 144 1.86 27.60 -0.43
CA LEU A 144 1.10 27.48 0.82
C LEU A 144 2.02 27.17 2.00
N SER A 145 1.74 27.81 3.14
CA SER A 145 2.38 27.46 4.41
C SER A 145 1.95 26.06 4.88
N PRO A 146 2.76 25.38 5.73
CA PRO A 146 2.39 24.10 6.31
C PRO A 146 1.01 24.11 6.96
N LEU A 147 0.64 25.20 7.64
CA LEU A 147 -0.66 25.32 8.31
C LEU A 147 -1.83 25.40 7.34
N GLU A 148 -1.70 26.17 6.25
CA GLU A 148 -2.74 26.26 5.22
C GLU A 148 -2.96 24.91 4.53
N ILE A 149 -1.88 24.18 4.27
CA ILE A 149 -1.95 22.80 3.71
C ILE A 149 -2.72 21.89 4.67
N ARG A 150 -2.35 21.90 5.96
CA ARG A 150 -2.98 21.06 6.99
C ARG A 150 -4.45 21.39 7.18
N GLN A 151 -4.82 22.68 7.18
CA GLN A 151 -6.21 23.10 7.29
C GLN A 151 -7.06 22.61 6.10
N LYS A 152 -6.61 22.85 4.86
CA LYS A 152 -7.31 22.39 3.66
C LYS A 152 -7.45 20.87 3.63
N ALA A 153 -6.41 20.15 4.04
CA ALA A 153 -6.40 18.71 4.13
C ALA A 153 -7.41 18.18 5.19
N ARG A 154 -7.46 18.79 6.37
CA ARG A 154 -8.46 18.47 7.41
C ARG A 154 -9.88 18.67 6.91
N GLU A 155 -10.19 19.83 6.35
CA GLU A 155 -11.52 20.15 5.82
C GLU A 155 -11.97 19.17 4.73
N PHE A 156 -11.04 18.73 3.87
CA PHE A 156 -11.31 17.72 2.87
C PHE A 156 -11.60 16.35 3.50
N ALA A 157 -10.78 15.93 4.48
CA ALA A 157 -10.95 14.67 5.20
C ALA A 157 -12.30 14.63 5.93
N GLU A 158 -12.69 15.69 6.63
CA GLU A 158 -13.98 15.79 7.35
C GLU A 158 -15.20 15.62 6.42
N ARG A 159 -15.15 16.24 5.23
CA ARG A 159 -16.20 16.05 4.20
C ARG A 159 -16.26 14.61 3.71
N ALA A 160 -15.10 14.00 3.45
CA ALA A 160 -15.03 12.60 3.03
C ALA A 160 -15.55 11.64 4.12
N ILE A 161 -15.13 11.83 5.38
CA ILE A 161 -15.60 11.09 6.56
C ILE A 161 -17.12 11.15 6.65
N SER A 162 -17.71 12.34 6.52
CA SER A 162 -19.16 12.54 6.61
C SER A 162 -19.91 11.71 5.56
N ARG A 163 -19.46 11.74 4.30
CA ARG A 163 -20.07 10.95 3.22
C ARG A 163 -19.87 9.44 3.42
N GLN A 164 -18.68 9.02 3.82
CA GLN A 164 -18.38 7.61 4.06
C GLN A 164 -19.19 7.05 5.23
N ARG A 165 -19.29 7.79 6.35
CA ARG A 165 -20.13 7.45 7.50
C ARG A 165 -21.59 7.27 7.11
N ALA A 166 -22.16 8.24 6.40
CA ALA A 166 -23.55 8.18 5.97
C ALA A 166 -23.83 6.95 5.10
N ALA A 167 -22.92 6.62 4.17
CA ALA A 167 -23.04 5.40 3.36
C ALA A 167 -22.97 4.13 4.21
N PHE A 168 -22.01 4.02 5.13
CA PHE A 168 -21.88 2.83 5.98
C PHE A 168 -23.11 2.62 6.88
N GLN A 169 -23.68 3.70 7.41
CA GLN A 169 -24.95 3.66 8.14
C GLN A 169 -26.11 3.22 7.23
N ARG A 170 -26.20 3.75 6.00
CA ARG A 170 -27.22 3.36 5.02
C ARG A 170 -27.15 1.87 4.65
N TRP A 171 -25.96 1.29 4.64
CA TRP A 171 -25.72 -0.15 4.43
C TRP A 171 -26.09 -1.02 5.64
N GLY A 172 -26.57 -0.42 6.73
CA GLY A 172 -27.04 -1.12 7.93
C GLY A 172 -25.92 -1.63 8.84
N VAL A 173 -24.73 -1.02 8.79
CA VAL A 173 -23.59 -1.40 9.62
C VAL A 173 -23.84 -0.99 11.09
N MET A 174 -23.80 -1.97 12.00
CA MET A 174 -23.90 -1.77 13.45
C MET A 174 -22.53 -1.42 14.02
N ALA A 175 -22.36 -0.20 14.52
CA ALA A 175 -21.08 0.28 15.05
C ALA A 175 -21.21 1.41 16.08
N ASP A 176 -20.11 1.72 16.76
CA ASP A 176 -19.98 2.86 17.66
C ASP A 176 -19.86 4.19 16.88
N TRP A 177 -20.97 4.66 16.31
CA TRP A 177 -20.97 5.86 15.47
C TRP A 177 -20.70 7.15 16.26
N GLU A 178 -20.95 7.14 17.57
CA GLU A 178 -20.74 8.29 18.46
C GLU A 178 -19.27 8.46 18.85
N ASN A 179 -18.52 7.35 19.00
CA ASN A 179 -17.14 7.35 19.48
C ASN A 179 -16.14 6.88 18.40
N CYS A 180 -16.35 7.28 17.15
CA CYS A 180 -15.42 6.97 16.07
C CYS A 180 -14.02 7.57 16.34
N TYR A 181 -12.97 6.90 15.86
CA TYR A 181 -11.60 7.40 16.01
C TYR A 181 -11.08 8.03 14.70
N TYR A 182 -10.30 9.11 14.81
CA TYR A 182 -9.64 9.74 13.67
C TYR A 182 -8.15 9.88 13.93
N THR A 183 -7.31 9.63 12.93
CA THR A 183 -5.85 9.70 13.14
C THR A 183 -5.33 11.11 13.43
N PHE A 184 -6.08 12.17 13.07
CA PHE A 184 -5.75 13.56 13.39
C PHE A 184 -6.16 14.01 14.80
N ASP A 185 -6.83 13.15 15.58
CA ASP A 185 -7.28 13.54 16.92
C ASP A 185 -6.07 13.62 17.86
N GLY A 186 -5.93 14.72 18.61
CA GLY A 186 -4.79 14.92 19.51
C GLY A 186 -4.54 13.75 20.48
N LYS A 187 -5.60 13.11 21.00
CA LYS A 187 -5.50 11.91 21.85
C LYS A 187 -4.93 10.70 21.09
N TYR A 188 -5.31 10.52 19.83
CA TYR A 188 -4.78 9.48 18.97
C TYR A 188 -3.31 9.72 18.66
N GLU A 189 -2.96 10.95 18.26
CA GLU A 189 -1.59 11.36 17.97
C GLU A 189 -0.66 11.17 19.17
N ALA A 190 -1.14 11.51 20.38
CA ALA A 190 -0.41 11.28 21.62
C ALA A 190 -0.16 9.78 21.89
N ALA A 191 -1.17 8.92 21.65
CA ALA A 191 -1.04 7.47 21.79
C ALA A 191 -0.04 6.90 20.76
N GLN A 192 -0.06 7.41 19.53
CA GLN A 192 0.90 7.08 18.48
C GLN A 192 2.32 7.50 18.87
N LEU A 193 2.53 8.71 19.40
CA LEU A 193 3.83 9.16 19.89
C LEU A 193 4.34 8.35 21.09
N LYS A 194 3.43 7.81 21.92
CA LYS A 194 3.81 6.87 22.98
C LYS A 194 4.33 5.54 22.39
N VAL A 195 3.71 5.02 21.34
CA VAL A 195 4.23 3.84 20.61
C VAL A 195 5.62 4.15 20.02
N PHE A 196 5.77 5.30 19.37
CA PHE A 196 7.05 5.78 18.84
C PHE A 196 8.13 5.84 19.94
N GLN A 197 7.82 6.46 21.07
CA GLN A 197 8.73 6.57 22.21
C GLN A 197 9.19 5.20 22.72
N GLU A 198 8.26 4.26 22.92
CA GLU A 198 8.57 2.91 23.41
C GLU A 198 9.48 2.15 22.43
N MET A 199 9.27 2.31 21.13
CA MET A 199 10.11 1.71 20.10
C MET A 199 11.50 2.37 20.04
N HIS A 200 11.57 3.70 20.16
CA HIS A 200 12.81 4.44 20.22
C HIS A 200 13.66 4.06 21.45
N ASN A 201 13.03 3.97 22.63
CA ASN A 201 13.70 3.56 23.87
C ASN A 201 14.29 2.15 23.80
N LYS A 202 13.75 1.28 22.93
CA LYS A 202 14.25 -0.08 22.67
C LYS A 202 15.34 -0.11 21.58
N GLY A 203 15.76 1.04 21.06
CA GLY A 203 16.74 1.13 19.97
C GLY A 203 16.22 0.61 18.63
N LEU A 204 14.90 0.48 18.46
CA LEU A 204 14.30 0.01 17.21
C LEU A 204 14.14 1.14 16.20
N ILE A 205 13.93 2.37 16.68
CA ILE A 205 13.85 3.56 15.84
C ILE A 205 15.20 4.25 15.84
N TYR A 206 15.72 4.54 14.65
CA TYR A 206 17.03 5.19 14.47
C TYR A 206 17.01 6.06 13.21
N GLN A 207 17.89 7.04 13.16
CA GLN A 207 18.13 7.85 11.97
C GLN A 207 19.36 7.31 11.23
N ASP A 208 19.30 7.24 9.90
CA ASP A 208 20.41 6.78 9.10
C ASP A 208 20.42 7.45 7.72
N TYR A 209 21.56 7.42 7.05
CA TYR A 209 21.73 7.89 5.67
C TYR A 209 21.77 6.69 4.74
N LYS A 210 20.63 6.38 4.13
CA LYS A 210 20.43 5.16 3.32
C LYS A 210 19.68 5.47 2.03
N PRO A 211 19.89 4.67 0.97
CA PRO A 211 19.05 4.73 -0.20
C PRO A 211 17.59 4.47 0.20
N VAL A 212 16.70 5.30 -0.33
CA VAL A 212 15.26 5.17 -0.19
C VAL A 212 14.62 5.36 -1.54
N PHE A 213 13.45 4.76 -1.75
CA PHE A 213 12.61 5.12 -2.87
C PHE A 213 12.18 6.58 -2.68
N TRP A 214 12.49 7.42 -3.65
CA TRP A 214 12.21 8.84 -3.65
C TRP A 214 11.39 9.17 -4.89
N SER A 215 10.27 9.86 -4.69
CA SER A 215 9.46 10.37 -5.80
C SER A 215 9.86 11.82 -6.08
N PRO A 216 10.58 12.14 -7.18
CA PRO A 216 10.90 13.52 -7.51
C PRO A 216 9.65 14.35 -7.80
N SER A 217 8.63 13.70 -8.39
CA SER A 217 7.34 14.33 -8.69
C SER A 217 6.61 14.81 -7.43
N SER A 218 6.78 14.08 -6.33
CA SER A 218 6.15 14.39 -5.06
C SER A 218 7.15 15.07 -4.10
N ARG A 219 8.47 14.96 -4.27
CA ARG A 219 9.51 15.37 -3.32
C ARG A 219 9.37 14.73 -1.94
N THR A 220 9.29 13.40 -1.89
CA THR A 220 9.28 12.64 -0.63
C THR A 220 9.84 11.25 -0.81
N ALA A 221 10.37 10.69 0.28
CA ALA A 221 10.57 9.26 0.41
C ALA A 221 9.22 8.51 0.34
N LEU A 222 9.23 7.32 -0.23
CA LEU A 222 8.10 6.40 -0.34
C LEU A 222 8.44 5.05 0.33
N ALA A 223 7.47 4.44 1.00
CA ALA A 223 7.57 3.03 1.39
C ALA A 223 7.30 2.11 0.18
N GLU A 224 7.76 0.86 0.28
CA GLU A 224 7.50 -0.17 -0.75
C GLU A 224 6.00 -0.38 -1.02
N ALA A 225 5.16 -0.27 0.02
CA ALA A 225 3.70 -0.33 -0.10
C ALA A 225 3.08 0.84 -0.89
N GLU A 226 3.84 1.91 -1.14
CA GLU A 226 3.44 3.10 -1.89
C GLU A 226 3.97 3.10 -3.34
N LEU A 227 4.55 1.97 -3.78
CA LEU A 227 5.02 1.79 -5.15
C LEU A 227 4.03 1.00 -5.99
N GLU A 228 3.88 1.39 -7.25
CA GLU A 228 3.24 0.58 -8.28
C GLU A 228 4.25 0.24 -9.36
N TYR A 229 4.30 -1.01 -9.79
CA TYR A 229 5.27 -1.45 -10.77
C TYR A 229 4.66 -1.42 -12.17
N ASN A 230 5.18 -0.56 -13.05
CA ASN A 230 4.80 -0.50 -14.46
C ASN A 230 5.59 -1.55 -15.25
N PRO A 231 4.96 -2.61 -15.80
CA PRO A 231 5.65 -3.65 -16.55
C PRO A 231 6.13 -3.21 -17.94
N GLU A 232 5.62 -2.10 -18.47
CA GLU A 232 5.89 -1.58 -19.82
C GLU A 232 6.87 -0.39 -19.80
N HIS A 233 7.57 -0.16 -18.69
CA HIS A 233 8.54 0.93 -18.62
C HIS A 233 9.73 0.67 -19.54
N VAL A 234 10.09 1.67 -20.35
CA VAL A 234 11.21 1.61 -21.29
C VAL A 234 12.39 2.38 -20.72
N SER A 235 13.52 1.69 -20.51
CA SER A 235 14.79 2.30 -20.11
C SER A 235 15.84 2.14 -21.21
N ARG A 236 16.70 3.13 -21.38
CA ARG A 236 17.89 3.02 -22.26
C ARG A 236 18.98 2.23 -21.54
N ALA A 237 19.13 0.97 -21.92
CA ALA A 237 20.13 0.08 -21.36
C ALA A 237 21.45 0.18 -22.14
N LEU A 238 22.56 0.14 -21.41
CA LEU A 238 23.89 0.20 -22.00
C LEU A 238 24.75 -0.99 -21.60
N TYR A 239 25.55 -1.44 -22.56
CA TYR A 239 26.76 -2.23 -22.32
C TYR A 239 27.95 -1.29 -22.43
N ILE A 240 28.67 -1.09 -21.32
CA ILE A 240 29.78 -0.14 -21.21
C ILE A 240 31.04 -0.81 -20.71
N THR A 241 32.18 -0.27 -21.10
CA THR A 241 33.50 -0.77 -20.72
C THR A 241 34.10 0.05 -19.60
N PHE A 242 34.64 -0.65 -18.61
CA PHE A 242 35.47 -0.11 -17.55
C PHE A 242 36.89 -0.66 -17.79
N PRO A 243 37.84 0.15 -18.28
CA PRO A 243 39.20 -0.34 -18.54
C PRO A 243 39.82 -0.93 -17.28
N LEU A 244 40.39 -2.13 -17.36
CA LEU A 244 41.12 -2.71 -16.24
C LEU A 244 42.45 -1.98 -16.08
N PHE A 245 42.68 -1.43 -14.90
CA PHE A 245 43.95 -0.82 -14.53
C PHE A 245 44.92 -1.87 -14.00
N PHE A 246 44.44 -2.73 -13.10
CA PHE A 246 45.25 -3.77 -12.48
C PHE A 246 44.39 -4.96 -12.05
N VAL A 247 44.80 -6.19 -12.38
CA VAL A 247 44.30 -7.44 -11.79
C VAL A 247 45.44 -8.45 -11.88
N CYS A 248 45.84 -9.04 -10.75
CA CYS A 248 47.01 -9.94 -10.71
C CYS A 248 46.88 -11.11 -11.71
N ALA A 249 45.70 -11.72 -11.81
CA ALA A 249 45.43 -12.81 -12.73
C ALA A 249 45.51 -12.42 -14.23
N LEU A 250 45.54 -11.13 -14.55
CA LEU A 250 45.52 -10.59 -15.91
C LEU A 250 46.70 -9.67 -16.23
N GLU A 251 47.76 -9.67 -15.42
CA GLU A 251 48.93 -8.78 -15.62
C GLU A 251 49.58 -8.92 -17.00
N SER A 252 49.52 -10.12 -17.60
CA SER A 252 50.07 -10.38 -18.95
C SER A 252 49.20 -9.85 -20.09
N TRP A 253 48.00 -9.33 -19.81
CA TRP A 253 47.03 -8.91 -20.81
C TRP A 253 46.94 -7.39 -20.89
N ALA A 254 47.36 -6.82 -22.02
CA ALA A 254 47.19 -5.39 -22.26
C ALA A 254 45.75 -5.07 -22.70
N ARG A 255 45.19 -3.96 -22.20
CA ARG A 255 43.95 -3.33 -22.69
C ARG A 255 42.67 -4.17 -22.56
N VAL A 256 42.53 -4.94 -21.48
CA VAL A 256 41.27 -5.63 -21.15
C VAL A 256 40.32 -4.66 -20.46
N SER A 257 39.02 -4.70 -20.79
CA SER A 257 37.99 -3.92 -20.11
C SER A 257 36.92 -4.81 -19.49
N ALA A 258 36.49 -4.51 -18.26
CA ALA A 258 35.28 -5.08 -17.68
C ALA A 258 34.05 -4.61 -18.46
N LEU A 259 33.25 -5.54 -18.98
CA LEU A 259 31.98 -5.20 -19.62
C LEU A 259 30.88 -5.17 -18.56
N ILE A 260 30.20 -4.04 -18.45
CA ILE A 260 29.14 -3.78 -17.48
C ILE A 260 27.84 -3.53 -18.22
N TRP A 261 26.73 -3.96 -17.64
CA TRP A 261 25.39 -3.64 -18.12
C TRP A 261 24.59 -2.86 -17.08
N THR A 262 23.88 -1.82 -17.50
CA THR A 262 22.98 -1.03 -16.64
C THR A 262 21.78 -0.52 -17.43
N THR A 263 20.61 -0.46 -16.77
CA THR A 263 19.39 0.21 -17.27
C THR A 263 19.29 1.66 -16.79
N GLN A 264 20.21 2.10 -15.92
CA GLN A 264 20.23 3.45 -15.35
C GLN A 264 21.59 4.13 -15.58
N PRO A 265 21.93 4.53 -16.83
CA PRO A 265 23.20 5.17 -17.13
C PRO A 265 23.52 6.38 -16.24
N TRP A 266 22.52 7.17 -15.86
CA TRP A 266 22.68 8.34 -14.98
C TRP A 266 23.37 8.04 -13.64
N THR A 267 23.39 6.78 -13.18
CA THR A 267 24.06 6.38 -11.92
C THR A 267 25.57 6.16 -12.07
N ILE A 268 26.10 6.05 -13.30
CA ILE A 268 27.52 5.76 -13.55
C ILE A 268 28.46 6.78 -12.92
N PRO A 269 28.22 8.11 -12.96
CA PRO A 269 29.09 9.06 -12.28
C PRO A 269 29.30 8.80 -10.77
N ALA A 270 28.34 8.13 -10.09
CA ALA A 270 28.45 7.76 -8.67
C ALA A 270 29.09 6.40 -8.44
N ASN A 271 29.59 5.72 -9.48
CA ASN A 271 30.16 4.40 -9.33
C ASN A 271 31.36 4.42 -8.36
N GLN A 272 31.36 3.51 -7.38
CA GLN A 272 32.44 3.36 -6.40
C GLN A 272 33.11 1.99 -6.46
N ALA A 273 32.54 1.01 -7.17
CA ALA A 273 33.11 -0.32 -7.34
C ALA A 273 32.48 -1.05 -8.54
N VAL A 274 33.11 -2.16 -8.94
CA VAL A 274 32.53 -3.15 -9.84
C VAL A 274 32.45 -4.48 -9.09
N CYS A 275 31.24 -4.99 -8.90
CA CYS A 275 31.01 -6.23 -8.17
C CYS A 275 31.05 -7.48 -9.05
N TYR A 276 31.61 -8.56 -8.51
CA TYR A 276 31.68 -9.90 -9.12
C TYR A 276 31.30 -10.99 -8.11
N MET A 277 31.01 -12.20 -8.60
CA MET A 277 30.69 -13.37 -7.75
C MET A 277 31.91 -14.29 -7.61
N PRO A 278 32.49 -14.49 -6.41
CA PRO A 278 33.76 -15.23 -6.23
C PRO A 278 33.78 -16.67 -6.74
N LYS A 279 32.64 -17.36 -6.75
CA LYS A 279 32.52 -18.78 -7.08
C LYS A 279 32.14 -19.05 -8.54
N VAL A 280 31.96 -18.01 -9.35
CA VAL A 280 31.56 -18.11 -10.75
C VAL A 280 32.80 -18.02 -11.65
N GLN A 281 32.76 -18.65 -12.83
CA GLN A 281 33.81 -18.55 -13.85
C GLN A 281 33.67 -17.26 -14.66
N TYR A 282 34.79 -16.60 -14.89
CA TYR A 282 34.93 -15.42 -15.72
C TYR A 282 35.90 -15.69 -16.86
N SER A 283 35.67 -15.07 -18.01
CA SER A 283 36.53 -15.19 -19.17
C SER A 283 36.95 -13.83 -19.71
N VAL A 284 38.19 -13.75 -20.19
CA VAL A 284 38.60 -12.73 -21.14
C VAL A 284 38.19 -13.21 -22.52
N VAL A 285 37.31 -12.45 -23.16
CA VAL A 285 36.84 -12.73 -24.52
C VAL A 285 37.34 -11.69 -25.49
N LYS A 286 37.63 -12.13 -26.71
CA LYS A 286 38.00 -11.29 -27.83
C LYS A 286 36.84 -11.15 -28.79
N ARG A 287 36.50 -9.92 -29.12
CA ARG A 287 35.49 -9.58 -30.12
C ARG A 287 36.04 -9.78 -31.53
N ALA A 288 35.34 -10.55 -32.36
CA ALA A 288 35.78 -10.83 -33.72
C ALA A 288 35.68 -9.63 -34.68
N ASP A 289 34.85 -8.62 -34.36
CA ASP A 289 34.59 -7.47 -35.22
C ASP A 289 35.60 -6.33 -35.07
N ASN A 290 36.23 -6.20 -33.89
CA ASN A 290 37.14 -5.09 -33.59
C ASN A 290 38.32 -5.47 -32.68
N GLU A 291 38.52 -6.77 -32.42
CA GLU A 291 39.62 -7.32 -31.63
C GLU A 291 39.65 -6.85 -30.15
N GLN A 292 38.58 -6.19 -29.67
CA GLN A 292 38.49 -5.67 -28.31
C GLN A 292 38.43 -6.82 -27.29
N LEU A 293 39.22 -6.69 -26.21
CA LEU A 293 39.26 -7.65 -25.11
C LEU A 293 38.32 -7.25 -23.98
N LEU A 294 37.39 -8.13 -23.63
CA LEU A 294 36.36 -7.90 -22.62
C LEU A 294 36.40 -8.96 -21.53
N LEU A 295 36.29 -8.53 -20.27
CA LEU A 295 36.06 -9.41 -19.13
C LEU A 295 34.55 -9.55 -18.90
N VAL A 296 34.06 -10.80 -18.92
CA VAL A 296 32.64 -11.16 -18.73
C VAL A 296 32.52 -12.47 -17.95
N ALA A 297 31.36 -12.74 -17.35
CA ALA A 297 31.09 -14.08 -16.82
C ALA A 297 31.01 -15.10 -17.96
N SER A 298 31.67 -16.26 -17.80
CA SER A 298 31.80 -17.27 -18.86
C SER A 298 30.45 -17.80 -19.34
N GLU A 299 29.48 -17.95 -18.43
CA GLU A 299 28.11 -18.39 -18.74
C GLU A 299 27.35 -17.39 -19.63
N ARG A 300 27.79 -16.12 -19.70
CA ARG A 300 27.12 -15.07 -20.45
C ARG A 300 27.63 -14.89 -21.87
N ILE A 301 28.73 -15.54 -22.24
CA ILE A 301 29.39 -15.37 -23.55
C ILE A 301 28.41 -15.59 -24.71
N ASN A 302 27.66 -16.70 -24.73
CA ASN A 302 26.73 -17.01 -25.83
C ASN A 302 25.59 -15.98 -25.95
N SER A 303 25.05 -15.55 -24.81
CA SER A 303 24.02 -14.51 -24.75
C SER A 303 24.56 -13.17 -25.23
N LEU A 304 25.76 -12.78 -24.78
CA LEU A 304 26.41 -11.54 -25.17
C LEU A 304 26.81 -11.54 -26.65
N ALA A 305 27.30 -12.65 -27.20
CA ALA A 305 27.60 -12.78 -28.62
C ALA A 305 26.34 -12.51 -29.49
N SER A 306 25.20 -13.07 -29.07
CA SER A 306 23.90 -12.84 -29.72
C SER A 306 23.45 -11.37 -29.61
N ILE A 307 23.59 -10.77 -28.43
CA ILE A 307 23.18 -9.39 -28.15
C ILE A 307 24.06 -8.39 -28.93
N LEU A 308 25.37 -8.61 -28.92
CA LEU A 308 26.36 -7.75 -29.59
C LEU A 308 26.45 -8.04 -31.10
N LYS A 309 25.79 -9.12 -31.58
CA LYS A 309 25.81 -9.56 -32.98
C LYS A 309 27.24 -9.80 -33.50
N THR A 310 28.10 -10.35 -32.66
CA THR A 310 29.50 -10.66 -32.97
C THR A 310 29.93 -11.93 -32.25
N ASN A 311 30.95 -12.61 -32.78
CA ASN A 311 31.53 -13.77 -32.11
C ASN A 311 32.45 -13.31 -30.98
N LEU A 312 32.38 -14.02 -29.85
CA LEU A 312 33.22 -13.80 -28.68
C LEU A 312 34.10 -15.02 -28.46
N GLU A 313 35.38 -14.91 -28.81
CA GLU A 313 36.36 -15.98 -28.61
C GLU A 313 36.89 -15.94 -27.17
N SER A 314 36.72 -17.01 -26.40
CA SER A 314 37.24 -17.09 -25.03
C SER A 314 38.72 -17.40 -25.04
N LEU A 315 39.56 -16.44 -24.61
CA LEU A 315 41.02 -16.57 -24.62
C LEU A 315 41.58 -17.15 -23.32
N ALA A 316 40.96 -16.81 -22.19
CA ALA A 316 41.33 -17.29 -20.88
C ALA A 316 40.09 -17.38 -19.98
N THR A 317 40.09 -18.33 -19.05
CA THR A 317 39.01 -18.53 -18.08
C THR A 317 39.61 -18.76 -16.70
N PHE A 318 39.01 -18.14 -15.68
CA PHE A 318 39.46 -18.22 -14.30
C PHE A 318 38.28 -18.00 -13.34
N THR A 319 38.49 -18.32 -12.07
CA THR A 319 37.44 -18.23 -11.07
C THR A 319 37.31 -16.78 -10.60
N GLY A 320 36.11 -16.33 -10.23
CA GLY A 320 35.89 -14.95 -9.76
C GLY A 320 36.78 -14.57 -8.58
N SER A 321 37.20 -15.54 -7.75
CA SER A 321 38.16 -15.33 -6.66
C SER A 321 39.52 -14.79 -7.15
N ASP A 322 39.89 -15.05 -8.40
CA ASP A 322 41.12 -14.57 -9.04
C ASP A 322 41.03 -13.08 -9.43
N LEU A 323 39.83 -12.48 -9.41
CA LEU A 323 39.62 -11.03 -9.60
C LEU A 323 39.89 -10.19 -8.34
N LYS A 324 40.24 -10.84 -7.22
CA LYS A 324 40.49 -10.16 -5.94
C LYS A 324 41.63 -9.16 -6.05
N GLY A 325 41.41 -7.96 -5.50
CA GLY A 325 42.38 -6.87 -5.55
C GLY A 325 42.43 -6.16 -6.91
N GLY A 326 41.55 -6.51 -7.83
CA GLY A 326 41.45 -5.85 -9.12
C GLY A 326 40.94 -4.41 -9.03
N VAL A 327 41.31 -3.59 -10.01
CA VAL A 327 40.98 -2.17 -10.10
C VAL A 327 40.65 -1.82 -11.54
N CYS A 328 39.54 -1.11 -11.73
CA CYS A 328 39.13 -0.52 -13.00
C CYS A 328 39.36 0.99 -13.00
N GLN A 329 39.62 1.55 -14.16
CA GLN A 329 39.51 2.98 -14.40
C GLN A 329 38.03 3.35 -14.62
N HIS A 330 37.58 4.45 -14.00
CA HIS A 330 36.23 4.96 -14.22
C HIS A 330 36.09 5.51 -15.65
N PRO A 331 35.03 5.16 -16.41
CA PRO A 331 34.95 5.45 -17.85
C PRO A 331 34.82 6.94 -18.17
N THR A 332 34.20 7.72 -17.29
CA THR A 332 33.96 9.16 -17.52
C THR A 332 34.76 10.08 -16.61
N ILE A 333 35.49 9.54 -15.63
CA ILE A 333 36.24 10.34 -14.63
C ILE A 333 37.68 9.83 -14.63
N PRO A 334 38.59 10.43 -15.43
CA PRO A 334 39.95 9.92 -15.61
C PRO A 334 40.80 9.88 -14.33
N SER A 335 40.48 10.68 -13.32
CA SER A 335 41.18 10.68 -12.02
C SER A 335 40.68 9.60 -11.06
N LYS A 336 39.59 8.89 -11.38
CA LYS A 336 38.93 7.96 -10.46
C LYS A 336 39.18 6.51 -10.84
N GLN A 337 39.75 5.76 -9.92
CA GLN A 337 39.87 4.30 -9.99
C GLN A 337 38.84 3.66 -9.05
N VAL A 338 38.28 2.52 -9.46
CA VAL A 338 37.24 1.80 -8.70
C VAL A 338 37.63 0.33 -8.51
N PRO A 339 37.56 -0.22 -7.30
CA PRO A 339 37.94 -1.60 -7.03
C PRO A 339 36.94 -2.61 -7.59
N LEU A 340 37.45 -3.81 -7.89
CA LEU A 340 36.66 -5.02 -8.09
C LEU A 340 36.37 -5.68 -6.74
N LEU A 341 35.08 -5.82 -6.39
CA LEU A 341 34.66 -6.34 -5.08
C LEU A 341 33.79 -7.59 -5.19
N PRO A 342 33.93 -8.55 -4.27
CA PRO A 342 33.07 -9.72 -4.25
C PRO A 342 31.70 -9.39 -3.65
N ALA A 343 30.61 -9.75 -4.33
CA ALA A 343 29.25 -9.53 -3.83
C ALA A 343 28.26 -10.64 -4.23
N ASN A 344 27.41 -11.02 -3.28
CA ASN A 344 26.43 -12.12 -3.45
C ASN A 344 25.18 -11.74 -4.24
N HIS A 345 24.93 -10.44 -4.46
CA HIS A 345 23.76 -9.97 -5.21
C HIS A 345 23.97 -10.09 -6.74
N VAL A 346 25.20 -10.35 -7.20
CA VAL A 346 25.53 -10.53 -8.61
C VAL A 346 24.93 -11.85 -9.10
N THR A 347 24.08 -11.78 -10.12
CA THR A 347 23.42 -12.95 -10.71
C THR A 347 23.91 -13.21 -12.13
N MET A 348 23.88 -14.48 -12.56
CA MET A 348 24.24 -14.88 -13.93
C MET A 348 23.02 -14.95 -14.86
N THR A 349 21.86 -14.45 -14.44
CA THR A 349 20.63 -14.50 -15.24
C THR A 349 20.51 -13.33 -16.22
N LYS A 350 21.05 -12.15 -15.89
CA LYS A 350 20.96 -10.91 -16.68
C LYS A 350 22.26 -10.09 -16.64
N GLY A 351 22.45 -9.20 -17.62
CA GLY A 351 23.64 -8.35 -17.72
C GLY A 351 24.90 -9.07 -18.22
N THR A 352 26.04 -8.87 -17.56
CA THR A 352 27.36 -9.39 -17.98
C THR A 352 28.05 -10.26 -16.93
N GLY A 353 27.44 -10.39 -15.74
CA GLY A 353 28.07 -10.99 -14.56
C GLY A 353 29.04 -10.06 -13.80
N LEU A 354 29.14 -8.80 -14.22
CA LEU A 354 29.83 -7.71 -13.53
C LEU A 354 28.83 -6.56 -13.33
N VAL A 355 28.71 -6.08 -12.10
CA VAL A 355 27.71 -5.08 -11.72
C VAL A 355 28.41 -3.82 -11.26
N HIS A 356 28.13 -2.69 -11.89
CA HIS A 356 28.60 -1.40 -11.37
C HIS A 356 27.84 -1.07 -10.08
N THR A 357 28.54 -0.53 -9.09
CA THR A 357 27.99 -0.26 -7.76
C THR A 357 27.99 1.24 -7.50
N ALA A 358 26.80 1.82 -7.35
CA ALA A 358 26.59 3.22 -7.00
C ALA A 358 25.83 3.31 -5.65
N PRO A 359 26.54 3.34 -4.51
CA PRO A 359 25.96 3.12 -3.19
C PRO A 359 24.79 4.02 -2.79
N ALA A 360 24.73 5.24 -3.31
CA ALA A 360 23.64 6.16 -3.02
C ALA A 360 22.34 5.81 -3.76
N TYR A 361 22.38 4.94 -4.78
CA TYR A 361 21.28 4.73 -5.73
C TYR A 361 20.80 3.27 -5.81
N GLY A 362 21.33 2.38 -4.97
CA GLY A 362 20.93 0.98 -4.92
C GLY A 362 20.99 0.42 -3.50
N MET A 363 20.00 -0.40 -3.12
CA MET A 363 19.95 -0.99 -1.78
C MET A 363 21.03 -2.05 -1.60
N GLU A 364 21.22 -2.92 -2.60
CA GLU A 364 22.30 -3.90 -2.62
C GLU A 364 23.67 -3.23 -2.69
N ASP A 365 23.78 -2.14 -3.45
CA ASP A 365 25.01 -1.35 -3.58
C ASP A 365 25.42 -0.73 -2.25
N TYR A 366 24.46 -0.18 -1.50
CA TYR A 366 24.69 0.33 -0.15
C TYR A 366 25.14 -0.76 0.82
N SER A 367 24.59 -1.98 0.70
CA SER A 367 25.04 -3.11 1.51
C SER A 367 26.50 -3.47 1.23
N VAL A 368 26.94 -3.40 -0.03
CA VAL A 368 28.35 -3.59 -0.39
C VAL A 368 29.20 -2.46 0.17
N ALA A 369 28.75 -1.21 0.04
CA ALA A 369 29.45 -0.05 0.58
C ALA A 369 29.62 -0.11 2.08
N THR A 370 28.60 -0.55 2.81
CA THR A 370 28.67 -0.74 4.26
C THR A 370 29.69 -1.82 4.64
N HIS A 371 29.75 -2.92 3.88
CA HIS A 371 30.67 -4.03 4.16
C HIS A 371 32.14 -3.68 3.86
N PHE A 372 32.39 -2.94 2.78
CA PHE A 372 33.73 -2.58 2.32
C PHE A 372 34.13 -1.13 2.65
N ASN A 373 33.32 -0.42 3.44
CA ASN A 373 33.52 0.97 3.84
C ASN A 373 33.73 1.94 2.65
N LEU A 374 32.90 1.81 1.61
CA LEU A 374 32.90 2.71 0.45
C LEU A 374 32.15 4.01 0.76
N PRO A 375 32.54 5.14 0.14
CA PRO A 375 31.83 6.40 0.30
C PRO A 375 30.42 6.33 -0.31
N VAL A 376 29.45 6.94 0.37
CA VAL A 376 28.06 7.04 -0.08
C VAL A 376 27.77 8.51 -0.38
N GLU A 377 27.99 8.91 -1.63
CA GLU A 377 27.79 10.28 -2.10
C GLU A 377 26.53 10.38 -2.95
N CYS A 378 25.56 11.19 -2.51
CA CYS A 378 24.36 11.47 -3.30
C CYS A 378 24.51 12.79 -4.03
N MET A 379 24.74 12.72 -5.35
CA MET A 379 24.78 13.88 -6.24
C MET A 379 23.41 14.26 -6.82
N VAL A 380 22.29 13.86 -6.19
CA VAL A 380 20.93 14.09 -6.72
C VAL A 380 20.06 14.77 -5.68
N ASP A 381 19.47 15.91 -6.05
CA ASP A 381 18.58 16.71 -5.21
C ASP A 381 17.14 16.15 -5.17
N GLU A 382 16.27 16.85 -4.44
CA GLU A 382 14.90 16.43 -4.13
C GLU A 382 13.98 16.48 -5.34
N GLU A 383 14.33 17.30 -6.33
CA GLU A 383 13.70 17.40 -7.65
C GLU A 383 14.20 16.31 -8.62
N GLY A 384 15.12 15.45 -8.20
CA GLY A 384 15.69 14.42 -9.06
C GLY A 384 16.65 15.01 -10.11
N ARG A 385 17.32 16.12 -9.79
CA ARG A 385 18.34 16.75 -10.63
C ARG A 385 19.73 16.59 -10.01
N PHE A 386 20.76 16.64 -10.84
CA PHE A 386 22.13 16.58 -10.35
C PHE A 386 22.52 17.83 -9.58
N THR A 387 23.17 17.65 -8.42
CA THR A 387 23.69 18.73 -7.57
C THR A 387 25.07 19.22 -8.03
N GLU A 388 25.63 20.20 -7.33
CA GLU A 388 26.99 20.71 -7.55
C GLU A 388 28.09 19.66 -7.31
N LEU A 389 27.77 18.54 -6.64
CA LEU A 389 28.68 17.41 -6.49
C LEU A 389 28.92 16.67 -7.80
N ALA A 390 28.01 16.79 -8.77
CA ALA A 390 28.19 16.21 -10.10
C ALA A 390 29.14 17.06 -10.96
N VAL A 391 29.68 16.44 -12.00
CA VAL A 391 30.49 17.17 -13.00
C VAL A 391 29.69 18.31 -13.65
N PRO A 392 30.34 19.43 -14.04
CA PRO A 392 29.65 20.64 -14.52
C PRO A 392 28.61 20.39 -15.61
N GLU A 393 28.85 19.43 -16.50
CA GLU A 393 27.97 19.09 -17.62
C GLU A 393 26.62 18.50 -17.16
N LEU A 394 26.55 17.94 -15.95
CA LEU A 394 25.36 17.29 -15.40
C LEU A 394 24.54 18.21 -14.49
N GLN A 395 25.17 19.20 -13.86
CA GLN A 395 24.54 20.03 -12.84
C GLN A 395 23.18 20.59 -13.29
N LYS A 396 22.18 20.51 -12.40
CA LYS A 396 20.79 20.96 -12.58
C LYS A 396 19.96 20.18 -13.61
N LYS A 397 20.53 19.18 -14.30
CA LYS A 397 19.79 18.33 -15.24
C LYS A 397 19.06 17.21 -14.51
N SER A 398 17.84 16.92 -14.95
CA SER A 398 17.03 15.81 -14.39
C SER A 398 17.66 14.45 -14.72
N VAL A 399 17.83 13.61 -13.70
CA VAL A 399 18.50 12.30 -13.85
C VAL A 399 17.71 11.33 -14.72
N MET A 400 16.39 11.48 -14.81
CA MET A 400 15.52 10.60 -15.60
C MET A 400 15.43 11.01 -17.08
N THR A 401 15.87 12.21 -17.44
CA THR A 401 15.77 12.74 -18.81
C THR A 401 17.11 13.28 -19.31
N GLU A 402 17.32 14.59 -19.23
CA GLU A 402 18.48 15.32 -19.78
C GLU A 402 19.80 14.84 -19.20
N GLY A 403 19.81 14.53 -17.90
CA GLY A 403 20.97 14.02 -17.18
C GLY A 403 21.37 12.64 -17.69
N ASN A 404 20.41 11.72 -17.85
CA ASN A 404 20.67 10.40 -18.42
C ASN A 404 21.24 10.50 -19.85
N ALA A 405 20.63 11.34 -20.69
CA ALA A 405 21.12 11.58 -22.05
C ALA A 405 22.54 12.16 -22.06
N THR A 406 22.84 13.09 -21.15
CA THR A 406 24.18 13.68 -21.03
C THR A 406 25.22 12.64 -20.59
N VAL A 407 24.90 11.76 -19.63
CA VAL A 407 25.81 10.68 -19.23
C VAL A 407 26.07 9.70 -20.37
N ILE A 408 25.04 9.36 -21.17
CA ILE A 408 25.21 8.55 -22.37
C ILE A 408 26.21 9.22 -23.34
N SER A 409 26.06 10.51 -23.61
CA SER A 409 26.98 11.27 -24.48
C SER A 409 28.41 11.29 -23.92
N MET A 410 28.58 11.43 -22.61
CA MET A 410 29.91 11.36 -21.98
C MET A 410 30.57 9.99 -22.15
N LEU A 411 29.80 8.91 -21.99
CA LEU A 411 30.28 7.54 -22.19
C LEU A 411 30.64 7.27 -23.65
N GLN A 412 29.88 7.82 -24.59
CA GLN A 412 30.17 7.75 -26.03
C GLN A 412 31.45 8.53 -26.38
N ALA A 413 31.61 9.74 -25.85
CA ALA A 413 32.81 10.56 -26.03
C ALA A 413 34.07 9.88 -25.45
N ALA A 414 33.92 9.13 -24.36
CA ALA A 414 34.98 8.30 -23.78
C ALA A 414 35.24 6.98 -24.54
N GLY A 415 34.51 6.71 -25.63
CA GLY A 415 34.62 5.46 -26.39
C GLY A 415 34.26 4.21 -25.58
N SER A 416 33.52 4.38 -24.48
CA SER A 416 33.26 3.30 -23.51
C SER A 416 31.99 2.50 -23.83
N VAL A 417 31.09 3.02 -24.66
CA VAL A 417 29.84 2.34 -25.04
C VAL A 417 30.11 1.25 -26.08
N VAL A 418 29.73 0.02 -25.73
CA VAL A 418 29.80 -1.15 -26.62
C VAL A 418 28.47 -1.36 -27.36
N LYS A 419 27.36 -1.22 -26.65
CA LYS A 419 26.01 -1.31 -27.23
C LYS A 419 25.03 -0.49 -26.40
N GLU A 420 24.07 0.09 -27.10
CA GLU A 420 22.88 0.73 -26.52
C GLU A 420 21.62 0.05 -27.05
N GLU A 421 20.64 -0.18 -26.18
CA GLU A 421 19.35 -0.75 -26.55
C GLU A 421 18.21 -0.27 -25.64
N ASP A 422 16.99 -0.24 -26.18
CA ASP A 422 15.78 -0.04 -25.38
C ASP A 422 15.43 -1.33 -24.64
N CYS A 423 15.22 -1.22 -23.33
CA CYS A 423 14.88 -2.33 -22.46
C CYS A 423 13.50 -2.09 -21.84
N VAL A 424 12.53 -2.94 -22.19
CA VAL A 424 11.20 -2.95 -21.55
C VAL A 424 11.26 -3.83 -20.32
N HIS A 425 10.94 -3.27 -19.15
CA HIS A 425 10.96 -4.01 -17.89
C HIS A 425 10.04 -3.39 -16.83
N SER A 426 9.87 -4.12 -15.74
CA SER A 426 9.07 -3.67 -14.60
C SER A 426 9.83 -2.64 -13.77
N TYR A 427 9.30 -1.43 -13.67
CA TYR A 427 9.95 -0.31 -12.95
C TYR A 427 9.01 0.30 -11.89
N PRO A 428 9.53 0.73 -10.72
CA PRO A 428 8.71 1.33 -9.68
C PRO A 428 8.28 2.76 -10.04
N TYR A 429 6.99 3.01 -9.89
CA TYR A 429 6.33 4.30 -10.06
C TYR A 429 5.68 4.69 -8.74
N ASP A 430 5.56 6.00 -8.54
CA ASP A 430 4.73 6.56 -7.49
C ASP A 430 3.27 6.17 -7.77
N TRP A 431 2.67 5.41 -6.85
CA TRP A 431 1.28 4.94 -6.98
C TRP A 431 0.25 6.06 -7.12
N ARG A 432 0.57 7.31 -6.77
CA ARG A 432 -0.33 8.46 -6.90
C ARG A 432 -0.06 9.26 -8.16
N THR A 433 1.16 9.74 -8.36
CA THR A 433 1.47 10.60 -9.51
C THR A 433 1.62 9.82 -10.81
N LYS A 434 1.77 8.48 -10.72
CA LYS A 434 2.05 7.61 -11.86
C LYS A 434 3.30 8.05 -12.62
N GLN A 435 4.27 8.62 -11.90
CA GLN A 435 5.59 8.99 -12.42
C GLN A 435 6.68 8.05 -11.89
N PRO A 436 7.78 7.86 -12.64
CA PRO A 436 8.90 7.03 -12.19
C PRO A 436 9.51 7.50 -10.86
N VAL A 437 9.89 6.54 -10.02
CA VAL A 437 10.63 6.77 -8.77
C VAL A 437 12.13 6.59 -9.02
N VAL A 438 12.95 7.30 -8.24
CA VAL A 438 14.41 7.07 -8.18
C VAL A 438 14.77 6.53 -6.81
N ILE A 439 15.84 5.74 -6.74
CA ILE A 439 16.45 5.42 -5.45
C ILE A 439 17.53 6.46 -5.21
N ARG A 440 17.52 7.12 -4.05
CA ARG A 440 18.59 8.04 -3.62
C ARG A 440 18.84 7.95 -2.13
N ALA A 441 20.08 8.17 -1.71
CA ALA A 441 20.43 8.25 -0.31
C ALA A 441 19.85 9.54 0.30
N SER A 442 19.19 9.37 1.44
CA SER A 442 18.60 10.47 2.20
C SER A 442 18.71 10.16 3.69
N LYS A 443 18.88 11.21 4.51
CA LYS A 443 18.88 11.07 5.96
C LYS A 443 17.42 10.91 6.40
N GLN A 444 17.05 9.75 6.92
CA GLN A 444 15.66 9.39 7.21
C GLN A 444 15.56 8.61 8.52
N TRP A 445 14.35 8.55 9.09
CA TRP A 445 14.04 7.74 10.26
C TRP A 445 13.55 6.36 9.86
N PHE A 446 14.10 5.34 10.49
CA PHE A 446 13.83 3.94 10.19
C PHE A 446 13.43 3.15 11.44
N ILE A 447 12.61 2.12 11.23
CA ILE A 447 12.40 1.03 12.21
C ILE A 447 13.24 -0.17 11.77
N ASN A 448 14.06 -0.70 12.68
CA ASN A 448 14.69 -2.01 12.51
C ASN A 448 13.64 -3.12 12.74
N THR A 449 13.25 -3.81 11.67
CA THR A 449 12.23 -4.86 11.74
C THR A 449 12.83 -6.24 11.96
N ALA A 450 14.15 -6.42 11.81
CA ALA A 450 14.80 -7.74 11.85
C ALA A 450 14.55 -8.47 13.17
N SER A 451 14.65 -7.76 14.30
CA SER A 451 14.44 -8.33 15.64
C SER A 451 12.97 -8.64 15.97
N LEU A 452 12.02 -8.21 15.13
CA LEU A 452 10.58 -8.36 15.36
C LEU A 452 9.99 -9.58 14.64
N LYS A 453 10.68 -10.11 13.61
CA LYS A 453 10.15 -11.09 12.66
C LYS A 453 9.68 -12.38 13.33
N ASP A 454 10.51 -13.01 14.16
CA ASP A 454 10.19 -14.34 14.72
C ASP A 454 8.93 -14.32 15.60
N LYS A 455 8.73 -13.24 16.34
CA LYS A 455 7.56 -13.06 17.21
C LYS A 455 6.31 -12.75 16.40
N ALA A 456 6.47 -12.08 15.26
CA ALA A 456 5.38 -11.74 14.34
C ALA A 456 4.78 -12.97 13.63
N LYS A 457 5.49 -14.11 13.55
CA LYS A 457 5.01 -15.32 12.83
C LYS A 457 3.90 -16.10 13.58
N LYS A 458 3.66 -15.82 14.85
CA LYS A 458 2.72 -16.56 15.72
C LYS A 458 1.30 -15.98 15.68
N MET A 459 0.61 -16.11 14.55
CA MET A 459 -0.76 -15.63 14.34
C MET A 459 -1.60 -16.60 13.51
N ARG A 460 -2.93 -16.56 13.65
CA ARG A 460 -3.85 -17.31 12.78
C ARG A 460 -4.25 -16.44 11.59
N VAL A 461 -4.20 -16.98 10.37
CA VAL A 461 -4.57 -16.28 9.14
C VAL A 461 -5.66 -17.09 8.43
N ILE A 462 -6.70 -16.43 7.95
CA ILE A 462 -7.82 -17.04 7.24
C ILE A 462 -8.01 -16.27 5.93
N PRO A 463 -7.92 -16.94 4.76
CA PRO A 463 -7.60 -18.35 4.57
C PRO A 463 -6.10 -18.63 4.82
N GLU A 464 -5.75 -19.89 5.05
CA GLU A 464 -4.36 -20.30 5.30
C GLU A 464 -3.43 -19.96 4.10
N SER A 465 -3.97 -19.93 2.88
CA SER A 465 -3.24 -19.56 1.67
C SER A 465 -2.66 -18.14 1.70
N ALA A 466 -3.27 -17.20 2.46
CA ALA A 466 -2.77 -15.84 2.61
C ALA A 466 -1.53 -15.76 3.53
N ARG A 467 -1.28 -16.79 4.35
CA ARG A 467 -0.18 -16.81 5.31
C ARG A 467 1.20 -16.74 4.64
N SER A 468 1.40 -17.51 3.57
CA SER A 468 2.70 -17.57 2.90
C SER A 468 3.13 -16.21 2.33
N SER A 469 2.18 -15.45 1.77
CA SER A 469 2.41 -14.09 1.27
C SER A 469 2.83 -13.15 2.41
N LEU A 470 2.08 -13.17 3.52
CA LEU A 470 2.38 -12.35 4.70
C LEU A 470 3.78 -12.65 5.28
N LEU A 471 4.14 -13.93 5.38
CA LEU A 471 5.46 -14.35 5.86
C LEU A 471 6.58 -13.94 4.91
N ALA A 472 6.39 -14.11 3.59
CA ALA A 472 7.37 -13.70 2.59
C ALA A 472 7.62 -12.18 2.64
N MET A 473 6.58 -11.37 2.78
CA MET A 473 6.71 -9.92 2.93
C MET A 473 7.41 -9.53 4.24
N LEU A 474 7.09 -10.20 5.36
CA LEU A 474 7.78 -9.99 6.64
C LEU A 474 9.28 -10.33 6.55
N ASP A 475 9.63 -11.42 5.86
CA ASP A 475 11.02 -11.87 5.75
C ASP A 475 11.86 -10.95 4.86
N ARG A 476 11.29 -10.38 3.79
CA ARG A 476 11.98 -9.43 2.89
C ARG A 476 12.25 -8.07 3.54
N ARG A 477 11.34 -7.57 4.36
CA ARG A 477 11.44 -6.22 4.96
C ARG A 477 12.49 -6.19 6.08
N THR A 478 13.66 -5.61 5.84
CA THR A 478 14.76 -5.50 6.83
C THR A 478 14.69 -4.22 7.66
N TYR A 479 14.16 -3.15 7.07
CA TYR A 479 13.88 -1.87 7.72
C TYR A 479 12.60 -1.26 7.16
N TRP A 480 12.08 -0.26 7.87
CA TRP A 480 10.92 0.51 7.45
C TRP A 480 11.22 2.00 7.60
N CYS A 481 11.29 2.73 6.48
CA CYS A 481 11.39 4.19 6.48
C CYS A 481 10.07 4.82 6.95
N ILE A 482 10.09 5.52 8.08
CA ILE A 482 8.90 6.10 8.73
C ILE A 482 8.84 7.63 8.64
N SER A 483 9.83 8.31 8.08
CA SER A 483 9.79 9.76 7.84
C SER A 483 9.26 10.09 6.45
N ARG A 484 8.54 11.20 6.34
CA ARG A 484 8.01 11.79 5.10
C ARG A 484 8.21 13.30 5.14
N GLN A 485 8.63 13.88 4.01
CA GLN A 485 8.89 15.32 3.87
C GLN A 485 7.59 16.06 3.52
N ARG A 486 6.68 16.14 4.51
CA ARG A 486 5.31 16.62 4.32
C ARG A 486 4.80 17.40 5.52
N SER A 487 3.78 18.22 5.26
CA SER A 487 3.10 19.00 6.29
C SER A 487 1.90 18.27 6.89
N TRP A 488 1.17 17.47 6.09
CA TRP A 488 -0.05 16.76 6.55
C TRP A 488 0.22 15.35 7.07
N GLY A 489 0.52 15.26 8.36
CA GLY A 489 0.72 14.04 9.14
C GLY A 489 1.12 14.35 10.58
N VAL A 490 1.36 13.31 11.39
CA VAL A 490 1.87 13.50 12.76
C VAL A 490 3.37 13.81 12.71
N PRO A 491 3.84 14.99 13.20
CA PRO A 491 5.26 15.33 13.20
C PRO A 491 6.12 14.31 13.96
N ILE A 492 7.30 14.02 13.45
CA ILE A 492 8.31 13.28 14.23
C ILE A 492 8.78 14.21 15.36
N PRO A 493 8.67 13.80 16.64
CA PRO A 493 8.85 14.69 17.79
C PRO A 493 10.34 14.94 18.11
N VAL A 494 11.10 15.47 17.14
CA VAL A 494 12.55 15.67 17.20
C VAL A 494 12.94 17.13 16.99
N PHE A 495 13.95 17.56 17.74
CA PHE A 495 14.69 18.79 17.50
C PHE A 495 16.11 18.44 17.08
N TYR A 496 16.76 19.27 16.27
CA TYR A 496 18.14 19.09 15.84
C TYR A 496 19.01 20.23 16.35
N HIS A 497 20.19 19.93 16.86
CA HIS A 497 21.16 20.96 17.23
C HIS A 497 21.66 21.69 15.97
N LYS A 498 21.68 23.02 15.98
CA LYS A 498 21.99 23.88 14.81
C LYS A 498 23.36 23.62 14.21
N GLU A 499 24.38 23.41 15.06
CA GLU A 499 25.76 23.22 14.59
C GLU A 499 26.11 21.76 14.25
N THR A 500 25.75 20.80 15.12
CA THR A 500 26.14 19.40 14.96
C THR A 500 25.14 18.58 14.14
N GLY A 501 23.88 19.03 14.01
CA GLY A 501 22.81 18.27 13.40
C GLY A 501 22.37 17.04 14.19
N GLU A 502 22.82 16.89 15.44
CA GLU A 502 22.44 15.77 16.31
C GLU A 502 20.97 15.90 16.77
N PRO A 503 20.20 14.79 16.75
CA PRO A 503 18.80 14.80 17.17
C PRO A 503 18.67 14.80 18.70
N LEU A 504 17.96 15.80 19.24
CA LEU A 504 17.39 15.78 20.58
C LEU A 504 16.08 14.99 20.58
N LEU A 505 16.21 13.68 20.78
CA LEU A 505 15.09 12.75 20.86
C LEU A 505 15.25 11.79 22.04
N ASN A 506 14.42 11.92 23.07
CA ASN A 506 14.46 11.03 24.23
C ASN A 506 13.07 10.93 24.90
N LYS A 507 12.97 10.10 25.94
CA LYS A 507 11.69 9.90 26.63
C LYS A 507 11.08 11.19 27.20
N HIS A 508 11.88 12.14 27.66
CA HIS A 508 11.38 13.36 28.28
C HIS A 508 10.82 14.33 27.24
N SER A 509 11.55 14.55 26.14
CA SER A 509 11.06 15.40 25.04
C SER A 509 9.81 14.81 24.41
N VAL A 510 9.82 13.52 24.06
CA VAL A 510 8.65 12.89 23.39
C VAL A 510 7.42 12.81 24.29
N THR A 511 7.57 12.50 25.58
CA THR A 511 6.41 12.47 26.51
C THR A 511 5.77 13.86 26.62
N HIS A 512 6.58 14.92 26.71
CA HIS A 512 6.04 16.28 26.80
C HIS A 512 5.38 16.71 25.50
N ILE A 513 6.00 16.44 24.34
CA ILE A 513 5.41 16.74 23.02
C ILE A 513 4.08 15.99 22.85
N ALA A 514 4.02 14.70 23.21
CA ALA A 514 2.77 13.92 23.17
C ALA A 514 1.68 14.51 24.06
N LYS A 515 2.03 15.06 25.24
CA LYS A 515 1.07 15.77 26.09
C LYS A 515 0.54 17.03 25.40
N VAL A 516 1.42 17.85 24.80
CA VAL A 516 1.01 19.05 24.07
C VAL A 516 0.10 18.68 22.89
N PHE A 517 0.41 17.62 22.12
CA PHE A 517 -0.45 17.15 21.04
C PHE A 517 -1.80 16.65 21.54
N SER A 518 -1.85 15.98 22.70
CA SER A 518 -3.13 15.58 23.30
C SER A 518 -4.04 16.74 23.68
N GLU A 519 -3.47 17.90 24.04
CA GLU A 519 -4.20 19.08 24.51
C GLU A 519 -4.53 20.06 23.38
N LYS A 520 -3.58 20.26 22.45
CA LYS A 520 -3.65 21.30 21.40
C LYS A 520 -3.72 20.74 19.96
N GLY A 521 -3.56 19.42 19.77
CA GLY A 521 -3.40 18.78 18.46
C GLY A 521 -2.01 18.99 17.86
N SER A 522 -1.65 18.21 16.83
CA SER A 522 -0.34 18.30 16.17
C SER A 522 -0.10 19.58 15.36
N ASP A 523 -1.14 20.37 15.06
CA ASP A 523 -0.98 21.70 14.46
C ASP A 523 -0.13 22.63 15.35
N SER A 524 -0.15 22.39 16.67
CA SER A 524 0.68 23.08 17.64
C SER A 524 2.17 23.00 17.32
N TRP A 525 2.64 21.93 16.65
CA TRP A 525 4.05 21.81 16.24
C TRP A 525 4.50 22.95 15.34
N TRP A 526 3.59 23.48 14.53
CA TRP A 526 3.87 24.53 13.56
C TRP A 526 3.52 25.93 14.10
N THR A 527 2.51 26.06 14.97
CA THR A 527 2.07 27.36 15.52
C THR A 527 2.81 27.78 16.78
N GLU A 528 3.19 26.83 17.64
CA GLU A 528 3.77 27.14 18.94
C GLU A 528 5.29 27.40 18.84
N PRO A 529 5.86 28.26 19.70
CA PRO A 529 7.30 28.46 19.79
C PRO A 529 8.01 27.21 20.34
N ALA A 530 9.32 27.10 20.11
CA ALA A 530 10.09 25.91 20.51
C ALA A 530 10.09 25.70 22.04
N GLU A 531 10.00 26.78 22.80
CA GLU A 531 9.92 26.82 24.26
C GLU A 531 8.69 26.11 24.83
N THR A 532 7.60 26.02 24.06
CA THR A 532 6.41 25.24 24.43
C THR A 532 6.75 23.75 24.54
N PHE A 533 7.68 23.25 23.72
CA PHE A 533 8.08 21.84 23.65
C PHE A 533 9.37 21.54 24.43
N LEU A 534 10.33 22.46 24.41
CA LEU A 534 11.62 22.36 25.10
C LEU A 534 11.61 23.24 26.35
N THR A 535 10.75 22.89 27.31
CA THR A 535 10.70 23.61 28.60
C THR A 535 12.00 23.45 29.38
N PRO A 536 12.32 24.35 30.34
CA PRO A 536 13.51 24.20 31.19
C PRO A 536 13.60 22.83 31.88
N GLU A 537 12.46 22.26 32.28
CA GLU A 537 12.38 20.93 32.87
C GLU A 537 12.74 19.82 31.85
N VAL A 538 12.23 19.92 30.63
CA VAL A 538 12.53 18.96 29.54
C VAL A 538 14.01 19.02 29.18
N LEU A 539 14.58 20.21 29.03
CA LEU A 539 16.00 20.40 28.72
C LEU A 539 16.90 19.85 29.82
N GLN A 540 16.60 20.16 31.08
CA GLN A 540 17.34 19.66 32.24
C GLN A 540 17.32 18.13 32.30
N LYS A 541 16.14 17.51 32.16
CA LYS A 541 16.00 16.03 32.17
C LYS A 541 16.66 15.38 30.96
N SER A 542 16.69 16.07 29.83
CA SER A 542 17.32 15.61 28.59
C SER A 542 18.83 15.80 28.57
N LYS A 543 19.40 16.55 29.53
CA LYS A 543 20.80 17.02 29.49
C LYS A 543 21.13 17.76 28.19
N ALA A 544 20.18 18.56 27.72
CA ALA A 544 20.26 19.33 26.49
C ALA A 544 20.71 20.77 26.75
N GLY A 545 21.21 21.44 25.70
CA GLY A 545 21.61 22.86 25.72
C GLY A 545 20.42 23.82 25.81
N ALA A 546 20.64 25.09 25.48
CA ALA A 546 19.56 26.08 25.47
C ALA A 546 18.59 25.83 24.30
N VAL A 547 17.31 26.22 24.43
CA VAL A 547 16.32 26.09 23.34
C VAL A 547 16.80 26.74 22.05
N SER A 548 17.56 27.85 22.16
CA SER A 548 18.15 28.58 21.04
C SER A 548 19.12 27.77 20.19
N ASP A 549 19.67 26.68 20.73
CA ASP A 549 20.67 25.85 20.06
C ASP A 549 20.00 24.82 19.14
N TYR A 550 18.67 24.72 19.18
CA TYR A 550 17.90 23.72 18.48
C TYR A 550 16.98 24.31 17.40
N VAL A 551 16.74 23.52 16.36
CA VAL A 551 15.70 23.75 15.33
C VAL A 551 14.76 22.55 15.31
N ARG A 552 13.47 22.77 15.04
CA ARG A 552 12.49 21.68 14.97
C ARG A 552 12.69 20.85 13.70
N GLY A 553 12.40 19.55 13.80
CA GLY A 553 12.25 18.70 12.63
C GLY A 553 10.96 19.00 11.86
N GLU A 554 11.02 18.84 10.55
CA GLU A 554 9.90 19.10 9.64
C GLU A 554 9.28 17.82 9.09
N ASP A 555 9.91 16.66 9.29
CA ASP A 555 9.40 15.38 8.85
C ASP A 555 8.15 14.97 9.66
N VAL A 556 7.18 14.36 8.97
CA VAL A 556 6.03 13.67 9.58
C VAL A 556 6.19 12.17 9.49
N LEU A 557 5.44 11.45 10.33
CA LEU A 557 5.36 10.00 10.33
C LEU A 557 4.62 9.48 9.09
N ASP A 558 5.05 8.29 8.64
CA ASP A 558 4.38 7.50 7.62
C ASP A 558 2.95 7.13 8.04
N ILE A 559 1.99 7.23 7.12
CA ILE A 559 0.59 6.85 7.31
C ILE A 559 0.42 5.38 7.74
N TRP A 560 1.33 4.50 7.34
CA TRP A 560 1.31 3.12 7.81
C TRP A 560 1.68 3.00 9.29
N PHE A 561 2.46 3.95 9.82
CA PHE A 561 2.72 4.06 11.25
C PHE A 561 1.50 4.64 11.98
N ASP A 562 0.84 5.66 11.42
CA ASP A 562 -0.42 6.21 11.94
C ASP A 562 -1.45 5.11 12.13
N SER A 563 -1.85 4.46 11.05
CA SER A 563 -2.84 3.37 11.08
C SER A 563 -2.32 2.14 11.85
N GLY A 564 -1.02 1.85 11.75
CA GLY A 564 -0.36 0.76 12.46
C GLY A 564 -0.31 0.95 13.98
N ALA A 565 -0.46 2.16 14.49
CA ALA A 565 -0.55 2.46 15.92
C ALA A 565 -1.99 2.47 16.46
N SER A 566 -3.01 2.27 15.61
CA SER A 566 -4.44 2.32 16.00
C SER A 566 -4.79 1.40 17.17
N TRP A 567 -4.13 0.25 17.29
CA TRP A 567 -4.36 -0.67 18.41
C TRP A 567 -4.03 -0.05 19.77
N ALA A 568 -3.14 0.96 19.82
CA ALA A 568 -2.72 1.62 21.04
C ALA A 568 -3.73 2.67 21.50
N ALA A 569 -4.43 3.30 20.55
CA ALA A 569 -5.42 4.34 20.82
C ALA A 569 -6.84 3.76 21.02
N VAL A 570 -7.17 2.65 20.38
CA VAL A 570 -8.57 2.18 20.24
C VAL A 570 -8.86 0.89 21.01
N LEU A 571 -7.92 -0.05 21.11
CA LEU A 571 -8.20 -1.32 21.79
C LEU A 571 -8.34 -1.11 23.31
N PRO A 572 -9.26 -1.82 23.97
CA PRO A 572 -9.47 -1.69 25.40
C PRO A 572 -8.23 -2.15 26.18
N GLU A 573 -7.94 -1.49 27.31
CA GLU A 573 -6.79 -1.82 28.14
C GLU A 573 -6.87 -3.23 28.78
N SER A 574 -8.09 -3.73 29.00
CA SER A 574 -8.38 -5.01 29.65
C SER A 574 -7.97 -6.24 28.82
N ASP A 575 -8.15 -6.20 27.50
CA ASP A 575 -7.58 -7.17 26.54
C ASP A 575 -6.92 -6.41 25.38
N PRO A 576 -5.59 -6.28 25.36
CA PRO A 576 -4.87 -5.50 24.37
C PRO A 576 -4.80 -6.17 22.98
N ARG A 577 -5.66 -7.16 22.71
CA ARG A 577 -5.74 -7.91 21.44
C ARG A 577 -7.17 -8.04 20.95
N ALA A 578 -7.43 -7.57 19.73
CA ALA A 578 -8.69 -7.85 19.04
C ALA A 578 -8.84 -9.36 18.77
N ASP A 579 -10.07 -9.87 18.74
CA ASP A 579 -10.35 -11.24 18.33
C ASP A 579 -10.10 -11.42 16.82
N SER A 580 -10.39 -10.41 16.01
CA SER A 580 -10.12 -10.42 14.58
C SER A 580 -9.81 -9.05 13.99
N TYR A 581 -8.91 -9.02 13.02
CA TYR A 581 -8.88 -7.98 11.98
C TYR A 581 -9.42 -8.58 10.67
N VAL A 582 -10.19 -7.81 9.91
CA VAL A 582 -10.84 -8.27 8.67
C VAL A 582 -10.63 -7.23 7.57
N GLU A 583 -9.77 -7.50 6.58
CA GLU A 583 -9.48 -6.55 5.49
C GLU A 583 -9.18 -7.25 4.16
N GLY A 584 -9.03 -6.45 3.10
CA GLY A 584 -8.66 -6.93 1.77
C GLY A 584 -7.22 -7.45 1.70
N LYS A 585 -6.93 -8.26 0.68
CA LYS A 585 -5.60 -8.86 0.46
C LYS A 585 -4.47 -7.84 0.25
N ASP A 586 -4.77 -6.61 -0.14
CA ASP A 586 -3.82 -5.49 -0.17
C ASP A 586 -3.25 -5.14 1.21
N GLN A 587 -4.00 -5.39 2.29
CA GLN A 587 -3.57 -5.04 3.64
C GLN A 587 -2.54 -5.99 4.24
N VAL A 588 -2.19 -7.07 3.54
CA VAL A 588 -1.10 -7.99 3.92
C VAL A 588 0.24 -7.26 4.04
N GLY A 589 0.55 -6.37 3.09
CA GLY A 589 1.74 -5.51 3.14
C GLY A 589 1.51 -4.16 3.83
N GLY A 590 0.25 -3.78 4.01
CA GLY A 590 -0.17 -2.54 4.65
C GLY A 590 -0.50 -2.71 6.13
N TRP A 591 -1.75 -2.48 6.48
CA TRP A 591 -2.19 -2.31 7.87
C TRP A 591 -2.00 -3.55 8.76
N PHE A 592 -2.16 -4.76 8.22
CA PHE A 592 -1.92 -5.98 9.00
C PHE A 592 -0.47 -6.07 9.47
N GLN A 593 0.47 -5.74 8.57
CA GLN A 593 1.89 -5.81 8.85
C GLN A 593 2.33 -4.64 9.74
N SER A 594 1.90 -3.41 9.46
CA SER A 594 2.29 -2.26 10.29
C SER A 594 1.79 -2.40 11.72
N SER A 595 0.52 -2.81 11.91
CA SER A 595 -0.05 -3.10 13.23
C SER A 595 0.70 -4.22 13.96
N LEU A 596 1.09 -5.27 13.24
CA LEU A 596 1.84 -6.38 13.81
C LEU A 596 3.21 -5.94 14.31
N LEU A 597 3.95 -5.20 13.48
CA LEU A 597 5.31 -4.76 13.79
C LEU A 597 5.32 -3.80 14.98
N THR A 598 4.45 -2.79 14.99
CA THR A 598 4.36 -1.83 16.11
C THR A 598 3.92 -2.52 17.41
N SER A 599 2.93 -3.42 17.36
CA SER A 599 2.47 -4.13 18.56
C SER A 599 3.49 -5.12 19.10
N VAL A 600 4.17 -5.87 18.23
CA VAL A 600 5.26 -6.76 18.66
C VAL A 600 6.42 -5.97 19.24
N ALA A 601 6.76 -4.82 18.65
CA ALA A 601 7.81 -3.96 19.16
C ALA A 601 7.49 -3.44 20.58
N VAL A 602 6.26 -3.00 20.85
CA VAL A 602 5.87 -2.42 22.15
C VAL A 602 5.44 -3.50 23.15
N ARG A 603 4.51 -4.37 22.78
CA ARG A 603 3.80 -5.33 23.64
C ARG A 603 4.32 -6.76 23.56
N ASN A 604 5.27 -7.07 22.67
CA ASN A 604 5.81 -8.41 22.45
C ASN A 604 4.75 -9.44 21.98
N LYS A 605 3.65 -8.99 21.39
CA LYS A 605 2.51 -9.81 20.92
C LYS A 605 1.82 -9.13 19.75
N ALA A 606 1.14 -9.91 18.90
CA ALA A 606 0.29 -9.38 17.84
C ALA A 606 -0.95 -8.66 18.42
N PRO A 607 -1.44 -7.58 17.78
CA PRO A 607 -2.61 -6.84 18.26
C PRO A 607 -3.94 -7.55 17.96
N TYR A 608 -3.89 -8.72 17.32
CA TYR A 608 -5.04 -9.53 16.95
C TYR A 608 -4.81 -11.02 17.24
N LYS A 609 -5.90 -11.78 17.43
CA LYS A 609 -5.89 -13.25 17.56
C LYS A 609 -5.97 -13.93 16.19
N ALA A 610 -6.72 -13.37 15.25
CA ALA A 610 -6.83 -13.85 13.88
C ALA A 610 -6.87 -12.71 12.84
N LEU A 611 -6.28 -12.96 11.66
CA LEU A 611 -6.48 -12.16 10.45
C LEU A 611 -7.48 -12.87 9.54
N VAL A 612 -8.42 -12.12 8.99
CA VAL A 612 -9.32 -12.56 7.93
C VAL A 612 -9.05 -11.70 6.69
N VAL A 613 -8.64 -12.35 5.62
CA VAL A 613 -8.20 -11.71 4.38
C VAL A 613 -9.20 -12.02 3.28
N HIS A 614 -9.89 -11.00 2.76
CA HIS A 614 -10.82 -11.15 1.64
C HIS A 614 -10.20 -10.69 0.31
N GLY A 615 -10.72 -11.17 -0.82
CA GLY A 615 -10.33 -10.73 -2.16
C GLY A 615 -10.85 -9.34 -2.52
N PHE A 616 -10.57 -8.88 -3.74
CA PHE A 616 -11.12 -7.61 -4.22
C PHE A 616 -12.51 -7.80 -4.83
N ALA A 617 -13.29 -6.72 -4.83
CA ALA A 617 -14.42 -6.63 -5.73
C ALA A 617 -13.90 -6.39 -7.15
N VAL A 618 -14.40 -7.16 -8.12
CA VAL A 618 -14.06 -7.08 -9.55
C VAL A 618 -15.33 -6.99 -10.39
N SER A 619 -15.20 -6.56 -11.65
CA SER A 619 -16.35 -6.56 -12.58
C SER A 619 -16.88 -7.98 -12.80
N GLU A 620 -18.06 -8.14 -13.42
CA GLU A 620 -18.58 -9.47 -13.80
C GLU A 620 -17.64 -10.26 -14.73
N ARG A 621 -16.76 -9.56 -15.45
CA ARG A 621 -15.74 -10.17 -16.32
C ARG A 621 -14.47 -10.56 -15.58
N GLY A 622 -14.38 -10.28 -14.27
CA GLY A 622 -13.19 -10.52 -13.46
C GLY A 622 -12.12 -9.43 -13.60
N GLU A 623 -12.44 -8.29 -14.20
CA GLU A 623 -11.49 -7.20 -14.42
C GLU A 623 -11.41 -6.29 -13.20
N LYS A 624 -10.22 -5.74 -12.94
CA LYS A 624 -10.03 -4.70 -11.92
C LYS A 624 -10.87 -3.47 -12.28
N MET A 625 -11.60 -2.96 -11.30
CA MET A 625 -12.42 -1.76 -11.51
C MET A 625 -11.57 -0.49 -11.45
N SER A 626 -11.77 0.43 -12.40
CA SER A 626 -11.13 1.75 -12.40
C SER A 626 -12.04 2.81 -13.05
N LYS A 627 -11.96 4.04 -12.54
CA LYS A 627 -12.74 5.17 -13.08
C LYS A 627 -12.40 5.46 -14.54
N SER A 628 -11.14 5.28 -14.94
CA SER A 628 -10.68 5.52 -16.32
C SER A 628 -11.23 4.50 -17.32
N VAL A 629 -11.43 3.25 -16.90
CA VAL A 629 -12.04 2.20 -17.73
C VAL A 629 -13.57 2.32 -17.73
N GLY A 630 -14.16 3.04 -16.76
CA GLY A 630 -15.60 3.26 -16.68
C GLY A 630 -16.40 2.04 -16.19
N ASN A 631 -15.73 1.01 -15.68
CA ASN A 631 -16.34 -0.24 -15.19
C ASN A 631 -16.62 -0.23 -13.66
N VAL A 632 -16.58 0.94 -13.02
CA VAL A 632 -16.79 1.06 -11.56
C VAL A 632 -18.28 0.97 -11.23
N ILE A 633 -18.59 0.12 -10.25
CA ILE A 633 -19.92 0.05 -9.65
C ILE A 633 -19.93 0.86 -8.36
N ASP A 634 -20.85 1.82 -8.28
CA ASP A 634 -21.07 2.65 -7.10
C ASP A 634 -22.13 2.00 -6.19
N PRO A 635 -21.84 1.73 -4.90
CA PRO A 635 -22.83 1.21 -3.96
C PRO A 635 -24.09 2.08 -3.84
N ASP A 636 -23.98 3.40 -3.99
CA ASP A 636 -25.13 4.29 -3.93
C ASP A 636 -26.06 4.06 -5.14
N VAL A 637 -25.48 3.88 -6.33
CA VAL A 637 -26.23 3.53 -7.54
C VAL A 637 -26.86 2.14 -7.43
N VAL A 638 -26.22 1.17 -6.77
CA VAL A 638 -26.82 -0.14 -6.51
C VAL A 638 -28.06 0.00 -5.63
N ILE A 639 -27.98 0.80 -4.56
CA ILE A 639 -29.07 0.96 -3.61
C ILE A 639 -30.20 1.80 -4.22
N ASN A 640 -29.89 3.02 -4.66
CA ASN A 640 -30.87 4.04 -5.04
C ASN A 640 -31.24 4.01 -6.54
N GLY A 641 -30.48 3.28 -7.36
CA GLY A 641 -30.62 3.30 -8.81
C GLY A 641 -29.77 4.39 -9.47
N GLY A 642 -29.58 4.27 -10.78
CA GLY A 642 -28.86 5.25 -11.59
C GLY A 642 -29.76 6.33 -12.19
N LYS A 643 -29.19 7.16 -13.06
CA LYS A 643 -29.94 8.17 -13.81
C LYS A 643 -31.02 7.55 -14.72
N ASP A 644 -30.71 6.39 -15.30
CA ASP A 644 -31.65 5.57 -16.05
C ASP A 644 -31.99 4.31 -15.25
N LEU A 645 -33.20 4.28 -14.69
CA LEU A 645 -33.69 3.19 -13.85
C LEU A 645 -33.97 1.90 -14.63
N SER A 646 -34.07 1.95 -15.96
CA SER A 646 -34.22 0.76 -16.80
C SER A 646 -32.90 -0.01 -16.92
N VAL A 647 -31.78 0.71 -16.86
CA VAL A 647 -30.41 0.16 -16.93
C VAL A 647 -29.90 -0.17 -15.52
N SER A 648 -30.07 0.75 -14.58
CA SER A 648 -29.61 0.64 -13.20
C SER A 648 -30.79 0.80 -12.24
N PRO A 649 -31.62 -0.24 -12.07
CA PRO A 649 -32.75 -0.18 -11.15
C PRO A 649 -32.27 -0.11 -9.69
N PRO A 650 -33.08 0.45 -8.77
CA PRO A 650 -32.78 0.40 -7.35
C PRO A 650 -32.90 -1.04 -6.85
N TYR A 651 -31.79 -1.58 -6.34
CA TYR A 651 -31.76 -2.91 -5.75
C TYR A 651 -32.02 -2.88 -4.24
N GLY A 652 -31.73 -1.77 -3.56
CA GLY A 652 -31.81 -1.67 -2.10
C GLY A 652 -30.56 -2.18 -1.38
N ALA A 653 -30.45 -1.86 -0.08
CA ALA A 653 -29.30 -2.25 0.74
C ALA A 653 -29.26 -3.75 1.02
N ASP A 654 -30.41 -4.42 1.14
CA ASP A 654 -30.43 -5.86 1.43
C ASP A 654 -29.87 -6.69 0.27
N VAL A 655 -30.09 -6.28 -0.98
CA VAL A 655 -29.47 -6.95 -2.15
C VAL A 655 -27.95 -6.80 -2.11
N LEU A 656 -27.44 -5.59 -1.82
CA LEU A 656 -26.01 -5.36 -1.67
C LEU A 656 -25.41 -6.22 -0.55
N ARG A 657 -26.13 -6.33 0.58
CA ARG A 657 -25.70 -7.17 1.72
C ARG A 657 -25.73 -8.67 1.40
N TRP A 658 -26.76 -9.10 0.68
CA TRP A 658 -26.92 -10.49 0.27
C TRP A 658 -25.83 -10.92 -0.72
N TRP A 659 -25.47 -10.04 -1.67
CA TRP A 659 -24.33 -10.27 -2.57
C TRP A 659 -23.05 -10.58 -1.78
N VAL A 660 -22.75 -9.81 -0.73
CA VAL A 660 -21.59 -10.09 0.13
C VAL A 660 -21.71 -11.43 0.85
N ALA A 661 -22.89 -11.74 1.40
CA ALA A 661 -23.11 -12.96 2.16
C ALA A 661 -23.04 -14.25 1.32
N GLU A 662 -23.48 -14.19 0.06
CA GLU A 662 -23.48 -15.32 -0.88
C GLU A 662 -22.11 -15.53 -1.55
N SER A 663 -21.25 -14.50 -1.53
CA SER A 663 -19.95 -14.53 -2.21
C SER A 663 -18.90 -15.38 -1.52
N ASN A 664 -18.06 -16.06 -2.31
CA ASN A 664 -16.79 -16.61 -1.80
C ASN A 664 -15.77 -15.48 -1.59
N VAL A 665 -15.82 -14.85 -0.42
CA VAL A 665 -15.01 -13.67 -0.09
C VAL A 665 -13.50 -13.92 -0.06
N PHE A 666 -13.03 -15.18 -0.06
CA PHE A 666 -11.61 -15.51 -0.06
C PHE A 666 -10.97 -15.52 -1.46
N SER A 667 -11.78 -15.37 -2.51
CA SER A 667 -11.35 -15.15 -3.89
C SER A 667 -11.77 -13.75 -4.37
N GLU A 668 -11.47 -13.41 -5.62
CA GLU A 668 -12.06 -12.21 -6.24
C GLU A 668 -13.60 -12.31 -6.25
N VAL A 669 -14.25 -11.22 -5.88
CA VAL A 669 -15.71 -11.14 -5.71
C VAL A 669 -16.29 -10.35 -6.87
N GLN A 670 -16.98 -11.04 -7.78
CA GLN A 670 -17.60 -10.42 -8.94
C GLN A 670 -18.86 -9.65 -8.55
N ILE A 671 -19.06 -8.47 -9.14
CA ILE A 671 -20.27 -7.68 -8.99
C ILE A 671 -20.71 -7.06 -10.33
N GLY A 672 -22.02 -7.04 -10.54
CA GLY A 672 -22.71 -6.40 -11.66
C GLY A 672 -24.16 -6.82 -11.79
N PRO A 673 -24.83 -6.46 -12.90
CA PRO A 673 -26.27 -6.65 -13.05
C PRO A 673 -26.74 -8.10 -12.87
N ASN A 674 -26.02 -9.10 -13.37
CA ASN A 674 -26.41 -10.51 -13.25
C ASN A 674 -26.34 -10.97 -11.79
N THR A 675 -25.24 -10.66 -11.11
CA THR A 675 -25.06 -11.02 -9.69
C THR A 675 -26.04 -10.31 -8.77
N LEU A 676 -26.33 -9.03 -9.02
CA LEU A 676 -27.30 -8.25 -8.26
C LEU A 676 -28.74 -8.72 -8.49
N ASN A 677 -29.10 -9.05 -9.74
CA ASN A 677 -30.41 -9.64 -10.04
C ASN A 677 -30.57 -11.03 -9.41
N ALA A 678 -29.52 -11.87 -9.42
CA ALA A 678 -29.53 -13.16 -8.75
C ALA A 678 -29.75 -13.01 -7.23
N ALA A 679 -29.03 -12.08 -6.59
CA ALA A 679 -29.20 -11.78 -5.16
C ALA A 679 -30.63 -11.28 -4.86
N LYS A 680 -31.16 -10.37 -5.68
CA LYS A 680 -32.55 -9.89 -5.58
C LYS A 680 -33.56 -11.03 -5.73
N ASP A 681 -33.36 -11.94 -6.67
CA ASP A 681 -34.24 -13.09 -6.86
C ASP A 681 -34.17 -14.07 -5.68
N SER A 682 -33.00 -14.26 -5.08
CA SER A 682 -32.81 -15.07 -3.87
C SER A 682 -33.59 -14.50 -2.67
N ILE A 683 -33.50 -13.18 -2.44
CA ILE A 683 -34.29 -12.51 -1.39
C ILE A 683 -35.79 -12.66 -1.64
N ASN A 684 -36.25 -12.38 -2.86
CA ASN A 684 -37.66 -12.52 -3.23
C ASN A 684 -38.19 -13.96 -3.07
N LYS A 685 -37.34 -14.97 -3.28
CA LYS A 685 -37.71 -16.38 -3.00
C LYS A 685 -37.88 -16.61 -1.50
N GLY A 686 -36.98 -16.07 -0.67
CA GLY A 686 -37.09 -16.12 0.80
C GLY A 686 -38.38 -15.48 1.32
N ASP A 687 -38.73 -14.31 0.80
CA ASP A 687 -39.96 -13.59 1.16
C ASP A 687 -41.23 -14.41 0.87
N ARG A 688 -41.26 -15.11 -0.26
CA ARG A 688 -42.37 -16.02 -0.64
C ARG A 688 -42.49 -17.22 0.31
N VAL A 689 -41.35 -17.79 0.73
CA VAL A 689 -41.35 -18.91 1.69
C VAL A 689 -41.85 -18.44 3.05
N SER A 690 -41.45 -17.25 3.49
CA SER A 690 -41.89 -16.66 4.76
C SER A 690 -43.40 -16.42 4.80
N GLN A 691 -44.02 -15.96 3.70
CA GLN A 691 -45.49 -15.90 3.62
C GLN A 691 -46.16 -17.27 3.78
N GLY A 692 -45.66 -18.29 3.07
CA GLY A 692 -46.20 -19.65 3.16
C GLY A 692 -46.09 -20.26 4.56
N SER A 693 -45.14 -19.77 5.35
CA SER A 693 -44.88 -20.19 6.74
C SER A 693 -45.74 -19.42 7.75
N ASN A 694 -45.89 -18.10 7.58
CA ASN A 694 -46.71 -17.23 8.43
C ASN A 694 -48.22 -17.43 8.25
N GLY A 695 -48.64 -18.16 7.22
CA GLY A 695 -50.03 -18.55 7.02
C GLY A 695 -50.42 -19.93 7.57
N ARG A 696 -49.57 -20.55 8.41
CA ARG A 696 -49.90 -21.76 9.16
C ARG A 696 -50.32 -21.47 10.59
#